data_AF-A0A8J6ZHQ1-F1
#
_entry.id   AF-A0A8J6ZHQ1-F1
#
_cell.length_a   1.000
_cell.length_b   1.000
_cell.length_c   1.000
_cell.angle_alpha   90.00
_cell.angle_beta   90.00
_cell.angle_gamma   90.00
#
_symmetry.space_group_name_H-M   'P 1'
#
loop_
_entity.id
_entity.type
_entity.pdbx_description
1 polymer ?
#
loop_
_entity_poly.entity_id
_entity_poly.type
_entity_poly.pdbx_seq_one_letter_code
_entity_poly.pdbx_strand_id
1 'polypeptide(L)'
;MSTPVGVIKKFVKTLVETKKTGSDAIDEAFKAVGAVRYDVFKSKYGTELRNTLYYQTSGAQTFAEQNCGIRINNEDTGAITGSDAGGKTTKTAESIVPESAKAVKLTDAEYNSFTKNGLTVNVTYAEKDDKDVDEKFNYSGETYLAKQKLVTRALYNWWIPESLDLINESLGINFTDGRANINKINIKFVSNGYNRQDEIRLGFNYDMGLASEVNLYINADFLYNMTADDKNGVLEGGDKFIYSDLYGSGSSNQSAKFTNYLDRLILQAMAEITLKANVPYTKYTDEIGAGLVELVGGYDSASTSYSLFVNPNSTSAKHYHGYGYMRYLAKNYSDGVPDGVSYNAKKTILTVTADYTEDTLDLADFESTVKHVNASKLKNGIKIIGNALNNSIVGGAGNDYLLGGKGNDTLNGGKGNDTLKGGYGEDIFVYTAGKDVITDYVAGEDKISIGAAISKSTISGSNVIFTVGSGTLTVKNGTGKKITIVDKNGEETTKTYSAESTTLTVTNSTESPLTIGSKIKVVNATKRTKAIEIIGNTLANSISGGTKNDIIHGGAGNDSIFGNAGNDKLLGDAGADVLDGGKGNDTLTGGKGNDIFVYTAGKDVISDYAAGDKIKFSAAISKSTVKGSDVVFTVGSGTLTVKNGKGKKITTIDEYGEETTKTYSAAESTTLTVTDKTESPLTIGSKVKVVNAAKRTTAIEINGNTLANSISGGKASDTINGGAGNDSILGNAGNDYLNGDDGNDYINGGAGDDYLEGHDGNDYLLGGAGSDWIFGGHDKDTLWGGAGDDYLDGGGDADIFIYKPGEGTDTILDYYESDGDMLKILKKDGSEGGTFSDSGFVDNKLTLTISGGGKVIFDGGYFENININGETYTVSDEKLVKQ
;
A
#
# COMPACT_ATOMS: atom_id res chain seq x y z
N MET A 1 3.08 -44.93 25.52
CA MET A 1 3.97 -43.76 25.44
C MET A 1 5.38 -44.25 25.73
N SER A 2 6.32 -44.13 24.79
CA SER A 2 7.70 -44.61 25.00
C SER A 2 8.35 -43.82 26.13
N THR A 3 8.93 -44.51 27.11
CA THR A 3 9.62 -43.89 28.25
C THR A 3 10.77 -42.99 27.75
N PRO A 4 11.15 -41.92 28.48
CA PRO A 4 12.27 -41.04 28.12
C PRO A 4 13.54 -41.82 27.76
N VAL A 5 13.83 -42.89 28.50
CA VAL A 5 14.95 -43.81 28.26
C VAL A 5 14.80 -44.58 26.93
N GLY A 6 13.59 -44.96 26.53
CA GLY A 6 13.31 -45.63 25.25
C GLY A 6 13.52 -44.71 24.04
N VAL A 7 13.22 -43.42 24.18
CA VAL A 7 13.46 -42.40 23.14
C VAL A 7 14.96 -42.15 22.99
N ILE A 8 15.69 -42.02 24.09
CA ILE A 8 17.15 -41.83 24.10
C ILE A 8 17.89 -43.03 23.49
N LYS A 9 17.49 -44.27 23.83
CA LYS A 9 18.11 -45.48 23.25
C LYS A 9 17.90 -45.58 21.74
N LYS A 10 16.74 -45.15 21.24
CA LYS A 10 16.45 -45.13 19.80
C LYS A 10 17.26 -44.05 19.07
N PHE A 11 17.46 -42.89 19.69
CA PHE A 11 18.31 -41.81 19.17
C PHE A 11 19.77 -42.29 19.04
N VAL A 12 20.35 -42.82 20.11
CA VAL A 12 21.74 -43.32 20.15
C VAL A 12 21.94 -44.49 19.18
N LYS A 13 20.99 -45.44 19.11
CA LYS A 13 21.07 -46.55 18.17
C LYS A 13 21.11 -46.09 16.71
N THR A 14 20.27 -45.12 16.34
CA THR A 14 20.27 -44.55 14.99
C THR A 14 21.59 -43.84 14.67
N LEU A 15 22.16 -43.14 15.65
CA LEU A 15 23.43 -42.41 15.54
C LEU A 15 24.64 -43.34 15.38
N VAL A 16 24.56 -44.56 15.92
CA VAL A 16 25.62 -45.59 15.81
C VAL A 16 25.49 -46.40 14.52
N GLU A 17 24.27 -46.58 14.00
CA GLU A 17 24.00 -47.39 12.80
C GLU A 17 24.03 -46.57 11.49
N THR A 18 24.00 -45.24 11.55
CA THR A 18 24.09 -44.38 10.35
C THR A 18 25.49 -44.40 9.75
N LYS A 19 25.56 -44.35 8.42
CA LYS A 19 26.82 -44.21 7.64
C LYS A 19 27.19 -42.74 7.38
N LYS A 20 26.37 -41.78 7.82
CA LYS A 20 26.62 -40.35 7.70
C LYS A 20 27.52 -39.87 8.83
N THR A 21 28.16 -38.72 8.67
CA THR A 21 29.07 -38.14 9.67
C THR A 21 28.66 -36.70 10.01
N GLY A 22 29.17 -36.16 11.12
CA GLY A 22 28.96 -34.77 11.52
C GLY A 22 27.48 -34.38 11.68
N SER A 23 27.12 -33.19 11.19
CA SER A 23 25.76 -32.63 11.34
C SER A 23 24.66 -33.48 10.70
N ASP A 24 24.95 -34.16 9.60
CA ASP A 24 23.94 -34.95 8.86
C ASP A 24 23.59 -36.26 9.57
N ALA A 25 24.53 -36.85 10.30
CA ALA A 25 24.29 -38.01 11.16
C ALA A 25 23.39 -37.65 12.35
N ILE A 26 23.63 -36.46 12.90
CA ILE A 26 22.89 -35.91 14.03
C ILE A 26 21.45 -35.57 13.60
N ASP A 27 21.27 -34.99 12.42
CA ASP A 27 19.97 -34.63 11.86
C ASP A 27 19.11 -35.87 11.53
N GLU A 28 19.74 -36.96 11.07
CA GLU A 28 19.10 -38.25 10.82
C GLU A 28 18.66 -38.95 12.11
N ALA A 29 19.48 -38.89 13.15
CA ALA A 29 19.13 -39.42 14.47
C ALA A 29 17.97 -38.65 15.12
N PHE A 30 17.87 -37.33 14.93
CA PHE A 30 16.75 -36.52 15.44
C PHE A 30 15.43 -36.84 14.74
N LYS A 31 15.45 -37.07 13.41
CA LYS A 31 14.27 -37.50 12.65
C LYS A 31 13.76 -38.88 13.09
N ALA A 32 14.63 -39.82 13.44
CA ALA A 32 14.25 -41.18 13.84
C ALA A 32 13.51 -41.27 15.20
N VAL A 33 13.65 -40.24 16.04
CA VAL A 33 12.94 -40.11 17.33
C VAL A 33 11.82 -39.07 17.32
N GLY A 34 11.53 -38.45 16.16
CA GLY A 34 10.41 -37.53 15.97
C GLY A 34 10.60 -36.15 16.61
N ALA A 35 11.85 -35.73 16.86
CA ALA A 35 12.16 -34.41 17.40
C ALA A 35 12.66 -33.47 16.29
N VAL A 36 12.17 -32.22 16.27
CA VAL A 36 12.41 -31.29 15.14
C VAL A 36 13.54 -30.27 15.37
N ARG A 37 14.07 -30.10 16.60
CA ARG A 37 15.22 -29.19 16.92
C ARG A 37 16.03 -29.66 18.14
N TYR A 38 17.36 -29.43 18.12
CA TYR A 38 18.31 -29.80 19.18
C TYR A 38 17.97 -29.20 20.55
N ASP A 39 17.62 -27.92 20.59
CA ASP A 39 17.37 -27.19 21.84
C ASP A 39 16.13 -27.73 22.59
N VAL A 40 15.14 -28.22 21.84
CA VAL A 40 13.90 -28.82 22.37
C VAL A 40 14.16 -30.25 22.89
N PHE A 41 15.07 -30.99 22.25
CA PHE A 41 15.49 -32.31 22.73
C PHE A 41 16.34 -32.20 24.01
N LYS A 42 17.26 -31.22 24.03
CA LYS A 42 18.12 -30.91 25.18
C LYS A 42 17.30 -30.45 26.40
N SER A 43 16.29 -29.61 26.21
CA SER A 43 15.46 -29.12 27.32
C SER A 43 14.57 -30.21 27.93
N LYS A 44 14.13 -31.18 27.12
CA LYS A 44 13.17 -32.22 27.54
C LYS A 44 13.82 -33.50 28.06
N TYR A 45 15.03 -33.84 27.61
CA TYR A 45 15.70 -35.11 27.91
C TYR A 45 17.18 -34.95 28.32
N GLY A 46 17.70 -33.72 28.41
CA GLY A 46 19.15 -33.47 28.60
C GLY A 46 19.72 -33.95 29.94
N THR A 47 18.90 -34.10 30.97
CA THR A 47 19.34 -34.65 32.27
C THR A 47 19.34 -36.19 32.24
N GLU A 48 18.29 -36.84 31.73
CA GLU A 48 18.31 -38.29 31.52
C GLU A 48 19.33 -38.75 30.47
N LEU A 49 19.61 -37.95 29.43
CA LEU A 49 20.64 -38.24 28.43
C LEU A 49 22.03 -38.32 29.06
N ARG A 50 22.36 -37.36 29.92
CA ARG A 50 23.61 -37.35 30.71
C ARG A 50 23.71 -38.59 31.59
N ASN A 51 22.65 -38.90 32.34
CA ASN A 51 22.65 -40.04 33.24
C ASN A 51 22.65 -41.40 32.51
N THR A 52 22.02 -41.50 31.33
CA THR A 52 21.99 -42.73 30.53
C THR A 52 23.34 -43.01 29.86
N LEU A 53 24.08 -41.97 29.46
CA LEU A 53 25.44 -42.09 28.92
C LEU A 53 26.49 -42.34 30.01
N TYR A 54 26.26 -41.88 31.24
CA TYR A 54 27.18 -42.07 32.37
C TYR A 54 27.30 -43.54 32.82
N TYR A 55 26.30 -44.38 32.54
CA TYR A 55 26.28 -45.79 32.96
C TYR A 55 26.46 -46.82 31.84
N GLN A 56 26.70 -46.39 30.58
CA GLN A 56 27.05 -47.32 29.50
C GLN A 56 28.53 -47.17 29.12
N THR A 57 29.20 -48.32 29.08
CA THR A 57 30.64 -48.56 28.88
C THR A 57 31.35 -47.64 27.89
N SER A 58 32.64 -47.41 28.17
CA SER A 58 33.68 -46.64 27.46
C SER A 58 33.62 -46.50 25.92
N GLY A 59 32.88 -47.34 25.20
CA GLY A 59 32.69 -47.23 23.76
C GLY A 59 31.81 -46.05 23.29
N ALA A 60 30.78 -45.64 24.05
CA ALA A 60 29.86 -44.58 23.61
C ALA A 60 30.48 -43.18 23.70
N GLN A 61 31.29 -42.93 24.74
CA GLN A 61 32.06 -41.71 24.91
C GLN A 61 33.19 -41.62 23.87
N THR A 62 33.87 -42.75 23.62
CA THR A 62 34.91 -42.87 22.60
C THR A 62 34.36 -42.66 21.18
N PHE A 63 33.14 -43.12 20.85
CA PHE A 63 32.52 -42.89 19.53
C PHE A 63 32.11 -41.43 19.32
N ALA A 64 31.55 -40.77 20.35
CA ALA A 64 31.17 -39.35 20.29
C ALA A 64 32.40 -38.42 20.23
N GLU A 65 33.49 -38.78 20.91
CA GLU A 65 34.77 -38.05 20.86
C GLU A 65 35.54 -38.31 19.55
N GLN A 66 35.55 -39.56 19.03
CA GLN A 66 36.36 -39.92 17.85
C GLN A 66 35.66 -39.73 16.50
N ASN A 67 34.33 -39.78 16.41
CA ASN A 67 33.60 -39.65 15.13
C ASN A 67 32.73 -38.38 15.03
N CYS A 68 32.41 -37.73 16.16
CA CYS A 68 31.54 -36.56 16.21
C CYS A 68 32.18 -35.31 16.87
N GLY A 69 33.36 -35.42 17.48
CA GLY A 69 34.14 -34.27 18.00
C GLY A 69 33.65 -33.61 19.29
N ILE A 70 32.87 -34.30 20.13
CA ILE A 70 32.31 -33.70 21.37
C ILE A 70 33.05 -34.23 22.61
N ARG A 71 33.71 -33.35 23.39
CA ARG A 71 34.28 -33.63 24.73
C ARG A 71 33.50 -32.92 25.84
N ILE A 72 33.27 -33.58 26.98
CA ILE A 72 32.64 -33.00 28.17
C ILE A 72 33.60 -33.14 29.35
N ASN A 73 34.23 -32.06 29.82
CA ASN A 73 34.95 -32.02 31.11
C ASN A 73 34.88 -30.63 31.80
N ASN A 74 34.90 -30.68 33.14
CA ASN A 74 34.64 -29.61 34.11
C ASN A 74 35.89 -28.73 34.42
N GLU A 75 35.63 -27.44 34.65
CA GLU A 75 36.48 -26.38 35.24
C GLU A 75 37.36 -25.53 34.28
N ASP A 76 36.86 -24.31 34.04
CA ASP A 76 37.46 -23.08 33.49
C ASP A 76 38.00 -23.03 32.04
N THR A 77 37.07 -23.04 31.08
CA THR A 77 36.47 -21.82 30.49
C THR A 77 35.20 -22.27 29.76
N GLY A 78 34.06 -21.60 29.96
CA GLY A 78 32.76 -22.02 29.43
C GLY A 78 32.58 -21.93 27.91
N ALA A 79 33.48 -22.49 27.10
CA ALA A 79 33.32 -22.64 25.66
C ALA A 79 33.19 -24.14 25.30
N ILE A 80 31.96 -24.54 24.99
CA ILE A 80 31.71 -25.74 24.19
C ILE A 80 32.13 -25.39 22.76
N THR A 81 33.27 -25.88 22.28
CA THR A 81 33.60 -25.81 20.84
C THR A 81 32.81 -26.89 20.10
N GLY A 82 31.57 -26.57 19.77
CA GLY A 82 30.81 -27.19 18.70
C GLY A 82 30.52 -26.12 17.66
N SER A 83 30.85 -26.39 16.41
CA SER A 83 30.49 -25.55 15.27
C SER A 83 28.99 -25.37 15.17
N ASP A 84 28.52 -24.15 14.90
CA ASP A 84 27.19 -23.92 14.35
C ASP A 84 27.24 -23.05 13.09
N ALA A 85 26.18 -23.20 12.32
CA ALA A 85 25.95 -22.56 11.05
C ALA A 85 25.87 -21.03 11.21
N GLY A 86 26.89 -20.32 10.75
CA GLY A 86 26.83 -18.87 10.52
C GLY A 86 27.94 -18.04 11.16
N GLY A 87 29.03 -17.82 10.41
CA GLY A 87 29.82 -16.58 10.46
C GLY A 87 30.96 -16.44 11.49
N LYS A 88 32.18 -16.25 10.96
CA LYS A 88 33.34 -15.48 11.46
C LYS A 88 34.02 -15.86 12.79
N THR A 89 35.27 -16.32 12.71
CA THR A 89 36.45 -15.64 13.34
C THR A 89 37.82 -16.20 12.90
N THR A 90 38.81 -15.32 13.03
CA THR A 90 40.26 -15.31 12.72
C THR A 90 41.11 -16.46 13.27
N LYS A 91 42.05 -16.97 12.45
CA LYS A 91 43.18 -17.82 12.89
C LYS A 91 44.41 -16.95 13.19
N THR A 92 45.07 -17.16 14.34
CA THR A 92 46.40 -16.59 14.66
C THR A 92 47.47 -17.67 14.48
N ALA A 93 48.71 -17.27 14.19
CA ALA A 93 49.82 -18.19 13.87
C ALA A 93 50.20 -19.19 14.99
N GLU A 94 49.65 -19.07 16.21
CA GLU A 94 49.76 -20.09 17.25
C GLU A 94 48.86 -21.32 16.99
N SER A 95 47.91 -21.23 16.06
CA SER A 95 47.03 -22.34 15.66
C SER A 95 47.61 -23.22 14.53
N ILE A 96 48.90 -23.06 14.19
CA ILE A 96 49.57 -23.74 13.07
C ILE A 96 50.24 -25.06 13.51
N VAL A 97 50.26 -25.39 14.80
CA VAL A 97 50.72 -26.71 15.24
C VAL A 97 49.51 -27.62 15.46
N PRO A 98 49.30 -28.67 14.65
CA PRO A 98 48.28 -29.67 14.93
C PRO A 98 48.72 -30.49 16.14
N GLU A 99 47.89 -30.52 17.19
CA GLU A 99 48.11 -31.36 18.38
C GLU A 99 47.86 -32.86 18.10
N SER A 100 47.77 -33.28 16.83
CA SER A 100 47.28 -34.62 16.44
C SER A 100 47.92 -35.26 15.21
N ALA A 101 49.16 -34.89 14.85
CA ALA A 101 49.94 -35.71 13.92
C ALA A 101 50.23 -37.09 14.55
N LYS A 102 49.74 -38.17 13.94
CA LYS A 102 50.10 -39.54 14.39
C LYS A 102 51.60 -39.73 14.13
N ALA A 103 52.37 -39.95 15.20
CA ALA A 103 53.81 -40.19 15.09
C ALA A 103 54.11 -41.37 14.14
N VAL A 104 54.77 -41.08 13.02
CA VAL A 104 55.24 -42.09 12.07
C VAL A 104 56.61 -42.60 12.52
N LYS A 105 56.79 -43.92 12.45
CA LYS A 105 58.09 -44.57 12.69
C LYS A 105 58.85 -44.62 11.36
N LEU A 106 60.00 -43.97 11.31
CA LEU A 106 60.88 -43.98 10.13
C LEU A 106 61.65 -45.30 10.02
N THR A 107 61.91 -45.73 8.79
CA THR A 107 62.87 -46.80 8.47
C THR A 107 64.32 -46.31 8.56
N ASP A 108 65.30 -47.22 8.64
CA ASP A 108 66.71 -46.85 8.74
C ASP A 108 67.23 -46.01 7.56
N ALA A 109 66.66 -46.18 6.36
CA ALA A 109 66.98 -45.36 5.20
C ALA A 109 66.38 -43.94 5.34
N GLU A 110 65.12 -43.85 5.78
CA GLU A 110 64.42 -42.57 6.01
C GLU A 110 65.03 -41.73 7.14
N TYR A 111 65.78 -42.36 8.05
CA TYR A 111 66.57 -41.62 9.04
C TYR A 111 67.73 -40.84 8.45
N ASN A 112 68.35 -41.35 7.39
CA ASN A 112 69.51 -40.71 6.76
C ASN A 112 69.11 -39.74 5.66
N SER A 113 67.98 -39.99 4.98
CA SER A 113 67.47 -39.09 3.95
C SER A 113 66.00 -39.38 3.68
N PHE A 114 65.21 -38.33 3.50
CA PHE A 114 63.82 -38.45 3.06
C PHE A 114 63.44 -37.26 2.18
N THR A 115 62.44 -37.44 1.33
CA THR A 115 61.93 -36.38 0.44
C THR A 115 60.44 -36.26 0.61
N LYS A 116 59.94 -35.03 0.77
CA LYS A 116 58.52 -34.73 0.85
C LYS A 116 58.24 -33.44 0.08
N ASN A 117 57.22 -33.46 -0.77
CA ASN A 117 56.82 -32.33 -1.62
C ASN A 117 57.98 -31.68 -2.39
N GLY A 118 58.96 -32.46 -2.86
CA GLY A 118 60.06 -31.97 -3.70
C GLY A 118 61.26 -31.40 -2.93
N LEU A 119 61.15 -31.30 -1.61
CA LEU A 119 62.25 -30.95 -0.72
C LEU A 119 62.94 -32.22 -0.22
N THR A 120 64.21 -32.39 -0.57
CA THR A 120 65.05 -33.48 -0.07
C THR A 120 65.74 -33.06 1.22
N VAL A 121 65.52 -33.79 2.30
CA VAL A 121 66.20 -33.60 3.57
C VAL A 121 67.20 -34.74 3.76
N ASN A 122 68.47 -34.39 3.86
CA ASN A 122 69.54 -35.33 4.18
C ASN A 122 69.98 -35.12 5.61
N VAL A 123 70.28 -36.21 6.30
CA VAL A 123 70.69 -36.20 7.70
C VAL A 123 72.05 -36.88 7.78
N THR A 124 73.01 -36.14 8.32
CA THR A 124 74.35 -36.63 8.61
C THR A 124 74.52 -36.67 10.11
N TYR A 125 74.80 -37.86 10.63
CA TYR A 125 75.05 -38.09 12.04
C TYR A 125 76.53 -37.83 12.36
N ALA A 126 76.80 -37.28 13.55
CA ALA A 126 78.17 -37.08 14.01
C ALA A 126 78.84 -38.44 14.27
N GLU A 127 80.07 -38.62 13.80
CA GLU A 127 80.89 -39.81 14.12
C GLU A 127 81.56 -39.67 15.51
N LYS A 128 81.76 -40.80 16.17
CA LYS A 128 82.07 -40.95 17.62
C LYS A 128 83.52 -40.62 18.01
N ASP A 129 84.14 -39.62 17.39
CA ASP A 129 85.60 -39.39 17.53
C ASP A 129 85.97 -38.15 18.35
N ASP A 130 85.26 -37.92 19.46
CA ASP A 130 85.80 -37.05 20.51
C ASP A 130 85.73 -37.68 21.89
N LYS A 131 86.81 -37.52 22.66
CA LYS A 131 87.20 -38.38 23.79
C LYS A 131 86.43 -38.14 25.09
N ASP A 132 85.35 -37.36 25.07
CA ASP A 132 84.59 -36.98 26.28
C ASP A 132 83.13 -37.46 26.31
N VAL A 133 82.71 -38.33 25.38
CA VAL A 133 81.27 -38.67 25.21
C VAL A 133 80.85 -39.99 25.88
N ASP A 134 81.78 -40.84 26.36
CA ASP A 134 81.44 -42.20 26.82
C ASP A 134 80.95 -42.34 28.28
N GLU A 135 81.08 -41.33 29.14
CA GLU A 135 80.58 -41.42 30.54
C GLU A 135 79.24 -40.71 30.79
N LYS A 136 78.82 -39.83 29.90
CA LYS A 136 77.62 -39.00 30.11
C LYS A 136 76.36 -39.64 29.51
N PHE A 137 76.42 -40.25 28.33
CA PHE A 137 75.21 -40.70 27.62
C PHE A 137 74.65 -42.08 28.05
N ASN A 138 75.33 -42.81 28.92
CA ASN A 138 75.07 -44.24 29.18
C ASN A 138 74.01 -44.54 30.25
N TYR A 139 73.30 -43.53 30.78
CA TYR A 139 72.37 -43.71 31.91
C TYR A 139 70.96 -44.19 31.53
N SER A 140 70.61 -44.24 30.23
CA SER A 140 69.22 -44.52 29.78
C SER A 140 69.05 -45.79 28.92
N GLY A 141 70.13 -46.53 28.64
CA GLY A 141 70.08 -47.74 27.80
C GLY A 141 69.95 -47.51 26.29
N GLU A 142 69.78 -46.27 25.83
CA GLU A 142 69.75 -45.90 24.42
C GLU A 142 71.11 -45.37 23.92
N THR A 143 71.50 -45.73 22.70
CA THR A 143 72.78 -45.28 22.11
C THR A 143 72.70 -43.83 21.61
N TYR A 144 73.83 -43.14 21.55
CA TYR A 144 73.94 -41.76 21.02
C TYR A 144 73.29 -41.57 19.64
N LEU A 145 73.46 -42.56 18.74
CA LEU A 145 72.82 -42.61 17.43
C LEU A 145 71.28 -42.74 17.53
N ALA A 146 70.77 -43.45 18.53
CA ALA A 146 69.32 -43.58 18.74
C ALA A 146 68.67 -42.24 19.12
N LYS A 147 69.35 -41.40 19.91
CA LYS A 147 68.88 -40.06 20.27
C LYS A 147 68.88 -39.08 19.10
N GLN A 148 69.92 -39.10 18.25
CA GLN A 148 69.93 -38.30 17.02
C GLN A 148 68.81 -38.72 16.05
N LYS A 149 68.54 -40.03 15.95
CA LYS A 149 67.38 -40.57 15.22
C LYS A 149 66.05 -40.12 15.84
N LEU A 150 65.93 -40.04 17.16
CA LEU A 150 64.72 -39.55 17.83
C LEU A 150 64.38 -38.10 17.41
N VAL A 151 65.37 -37.21 17.41
CA VAL A 151 65.22 -35.81 16.95
C VAL A 151 64.85 -35.74 15.48
N THR A 152 65.48 -36.58 14.65
CA THR A 152 65.17 -36.67 13.22
C THR A 152 63.70 -37.07 13.02
N ARG A 153 63.21 -38.05 13.79
CA ARG A 153 61.80 -38.49 13.78
C ARG A 153 60.86 -37.37 14.24
N ALA A 154 61.23 -36.62 15.27
CA ALA A 154 60.48 -35.47 15.77
C ALA A 154 60.34 -34.37 14.71
N LEU A 155 61.45 -33.97 14.08
CA LEU A 155 61.45 -32.99 12.99
C LEU A 155 60.61 -33.45 11.80
N TYR A 156 60.69 -34.74 11.45
CA TYR A 156 59.83 -35.31 10.42
C TYR A 156 58.35 -35.24 10.81
N ASN A 157 57.98 -35.67 12.02
CA ASN A 157 56.57 -35.79 12.41
C ASN A 157 55.87 -34.46 12.71
N TRP A 158 56.57 -33.41 13.16
CA TRP A 158 55.91 -32.13 13.53
C TRP A 158 55.95 -31.09 12.43
N TRP A 159 56.96 -31.15 11.58
CA TRP A 159 57.19 -30.10 10.60
C TRP A 159 56.84 -30.55 9.19
N ILE A 160 57.39 -31.66 8.72
CA ILE A 160 57.55 -31.80 7.26
C ILE A 160 56.29 -32.18 6.49
N PRO A 161 55.47 -33.16 6.90
CA PRO A 161 54.27 -33.49 6.13
C PRO A 161 53.24 -32.37 6.16
N GLU A 162 52.82 -31.95 7.35
CA GLU A 162 51.66 -31.07 7.50
C GLU A 162 52.04 -29.58 7.42
N SER A 163 53.27 -29.19 7.81
CA SER A 163 53.70 -27.80 7.61
C SER A 163 54.14 -27.52 6.18
N LEU A 164 54.68 -28.49 5.42
CA LEU A 164 54.95 -28.27 3.98
C LEU A 164 53.66 -28.28 3.15
N ASP A 165 52.70 -29.15 3.49
CA ASP A 165 51.36 -29.09 2.89
C ASP A 165 50.69 -27.75 3.23
N LEU A 166 50.79 -27.27 4.47
CA LEU A 166 50.26 -25.97 4.86
C LEU A 166 51.05 -24.78 4.28
N ILE A 167 52.37 -24.86 4.12
CA ILE A 167 53.18 -23.83 3.44
C ILE A 167 52.81 -23.78 1.95
N ASN A 168 52.59 -24.93 1.33
CA ASN A 168 52.09 -25.02 -0.04
C ASN A 168 50.67 -24.44 -0.16
N GLU A 169 49.77 -24.78 0.77
CA GLU A 169 48.37 -24.33 0.78
C GLU A 169 48.19 -22.86 1.21
N SER A 170 49.03 -22.35 2.12
CA SER A 170 48.90 -21.02 2.73
C SER A 170 49.82 -19.97 2.14
N LEU A 171 50.99 -20.37 1.63
CA LEU A 171 51.98 -19.46 1.04
C LEU A 171 52.20 -19.72 -0.46
N GLY A 172 51.61 -20.77 -1.03
CA GLY A 172 51.73 -21.11 -2.46
C GLY A 172 53.13 -21.58 -2.87
N ILE A 173 53.99 -21.89 -1.90
CA ILE A 173 55.37 -22.33 -2.16
C ILE A 173 55.36 -23.84 -2.32
N ASN A 174 55.45 -24.29 -3.57
CA ASN A 174 55.55 -25.69 -3.92
C ASN A 174 57.00 -26.05 -4.26
N PHE A 175 57.63 -26.91 -3.47
CA PHE A 175 59.02 -27.34 -3.70
C PHE A 175 59.14 -28.40 -4.83
N THR A 176 58.03 -28.93 -5.37
CA THR A 176 58.03 -29.92 -6.48
C THR A 176 58.05 -29.32 -7.89
N ASP A 177 57.60 -28.08 -8.07
CA ASP A 177 57.40 -27.49 -9.40
C ASP A 177 58.54 -26.57 -9.86
N GLY A 178 59.63 -26.51 -9.10
CA GLY A 178 60.82 -25.73 -9.40
C GLY A 178 60.71 -24.24 -9.09
N ARG A 179 59.62 -23.77 -8.47
CA ARG A 179 59.45 -22.35 -8.08
C ARG A 179 60.19 -21.97 -6.78
N ALA A 180 60.60 -22.95 -5.98
CA ALA A 180 61.47 -22.73 -4.82
C ALA A 180 62.94 -22.94 -5.19
N ASN A 181 63.82 -21.99 -4.81
CA ASN A 181 65.24 -22.13 -5.11
C ASN A 181 65.94 -23.16 -4.24
N ILE A 182 65.41 -23.45 -3.04
CA ILE A 182 65.89 -24.51 -2.17
C ILE A 182 65.17 -25.81 -2.50
N ASN A 183 65.92 -26.82 -2.92
CA ASN A 183 65.41 -28.18 -3.12
C ASN A 183 66.05 -29.18 -2.13
N LYS A 184 67.01 -28.72 -1.33
CA LYS A 184 67.79 -29.58 -0.43
C LYS A 184 68.11 -28.93 0.91
N ILE A 185 67.88 -29.66 1.99
CA ILE A 185 68.30 -29.32 3.36
C ILE A 185 69.19 -30.44 3.87
N ASN A 186 70.34 -30.09 4.44
CA ASN A 186 71.16 -31.03 5.19
C ASN A 186 71.08 -30.71 6.67
N ILE A 187 70.64 -31.68 7.46
CA ILE A 187 70.73 -31.66 8.91
C ILE A 187 72.04 -32.35 9.28
N LYS A 188 72.95 -31.62 9.91
CA LYS A 188 74.25 -32.12 10.32
C LYS A 188 74.32 -32.09 11.85
N PHE A 189 74.30 -33.27 12.44
CA PHE A 189 74.69 -33.40 13.84
C PHE A 189 76.20 -33.29 13.92
N VAL A 190 76.71 -32.42 14.78
CA VAL A 190 78.15 -32.16 14.93
C VAL A 190 78.59 -32.40 16.36
N SER A 191 79.80 -32.95 16.54
CA SER A 191 80.48 -33.05 17.83
C SER A 191 81.72 -32.15 17.88
N ASN A 192 81.81 -31.38 18.97
CA ASN A 192 82.99 -30.79 19.60
C ASN A 192 83.82 -29.62 19.01
N GLY A 193 84.44 -28.88 19.94
CA GLY A 193 85.71 -28.16 19.73
C GLY A 193 85.84 -26.75 20.33
N TYR A 194 84.77 -25.96 20.42
CA TYR A 194 84.89 -24.53 20.76
C TYR A 194 83.75 -24.04 21.67
N ASN A 195 83.96 -24.09 22.99
CA ASN A 195 83.35 -23.26 24.07
C ASN A 195 81.92 -22.71 23.89
N ARG A 196 80.97 -23.42 23.27
CA ARG A 196 79.57 -22.98 23.14
C ARG A 196 78.66 -24.21 23.07
N GLN A 197 78.12 -24.63 24.21
CA GLN A 197 77.62 -26.00 24.42
C GLN A 197 76.13 -26.23 24.07
N ASP A 198 75.34 -25.21 23.68
CA ASP A 198 73.88 -25.36 23.50
C ASP A 198 73.31 -24.56 22.30
N GLU A 199 73.71 -24.85 21.06
CA GLU A 199 73.33 -24.02 19.89
C GLU A 199 72.83 -24.82 18.67
N ILE A 200 71.82 -24.26 17.98
CA ILE A 200 71.40 -24.62 16.61
C ILE A 200 71.91 -23.52 15.67
N ARG A 201 72.61 -23.89 14.59
CA ARG A 201 73.17 -22.92 13.62
C ARG A 201 72.64 -23.14 12.22
N LEU A 202 72.40 -22.03 11.52
CA LEU A 202 72.00 -22.01 10.12
C LEU A 202 73.16 -21.54 9.24
N GLY A 203 73.49 -22.33 8.22
CA GLY A 203 74.47 -21.97 7.20
C GLY A 203 73.89 -22.13 5.80
N PHE A 204 74.20 -21.18 4.92
CA PHE A 204 73.77 -21.19 3.52
C PHE A 204 74.98 -21.42 2.63
N ASN A 205 74.83 -22.23 1.59
CA ASN A 205 75.82 -22.30 0.53
C ASN A 205 75.36 -21.39 -0.63
N TYR A 206 76.08 -20.30 -0.85
CA TYR A 206 75.75 -19.32 -1.88
C TYR A 206 76.58 -19.59 -3.14
N ASP A 207 76.00 -20.28 -4.12
CA ASP A 207 76.44 -20.14 -5.51
C ASP A 207 75.72 -18.93 -6.11
N MET A 208 76.47 -18.04 -6.76
CA MET A 208 76.08 -16.68 -7.15
C MET A 208 74.65 -16.58 -7.73
N GLY A 209 73.68 -16.25 -6.87
CA GLY A 209 72.32 -15.92 -7.29
C GLY A 209 71.26 -16.20 -6.24
N LEU A 210 71.08 -17.46 -5.83
CA LEU A 210 70.03 -17.93 -4.92
C LEU A 210 70.54 -19.19 -4.19
N ALA A 211 70.23 -19.38 -2.90
CA ALA A 211 70.69 -20.55 -2.16
C ALA A 211 69.90 -21.80 -2.58
N SER A 212 70.57 -22.82 -3.11
CA SER A 212 69.93 -24.10 -3.49
C SER A 212 69.99 -25.18 -2.40
N GLU A 213 70.88 -24.98 -1.41
CA GLU A 213 71.13 -25.92 -0.34
C GLU A 213 71.31 -25.19 1.01
N VAL A 214 70.64 -25.70 2.04
CA VAL A 214 70.74 -25.17 3.42
C VAL A 214 71.34 -26.22 4.35
N ASN A 215 72.24 -25.78 5.24
CA ASN A 215 72.82 -26.63 6.27
C ASN A 215 72.29 -26.20 7.65
N LEU A 216 71.64 -27.13 8.34
CA LEU A 216 71.21 -27.01 9.72
C LEU A 216 72.18 -27.79 10.60
N TYR A 217 72.95 -27.10 11.43
CA TYR A 217 73.89 -27.73 12.35
C TYR A 217 73.26 -27.84 13.73
N ILE A 218 73.19 -29.06 14.25
CA ILE A 218 72.64 -29.36 15.58
C ILE A 218 73.78 -29.90 16.44
N ASN A 219 74.11 -29.18 17.52
CA ASN A 219 75.05 -29.70 18.51
C ASN A 219 74.43 -30.93 19.18
N ALA A 220 75.17 -32.03 19.21
CA ALA A 220 74.68 -33.27 19.79
C ALA A 220 74.67 -33.28 21.33
N ASP A 221 75.41 -32.39 22.00
CA ASP A 221 75.35 -32.22 23.46
C ASP A 221 73.98 -31.72 23.93
N PHE A 222 73.28 -30.98 23.07
CA PHE A 222 71.89 -30.54 23.26
C PHE A 222 70.91 -31.73 23.45
N LEU A 223 71.31 -32.94 23.05
CA LEU A 223 70.46 -34.14 23.04
C LEU A 223 70.54 -34.97 24.32
N TYR A 224 71.29 -34.49 25.32
CA TYR A 224 71.67 -35.24 26.52
C TYR A 224 70.49 -35.88 27.27
N ASN A 225 69.37 -35.17 27.41
CA ASN A 225 68.24 -35.58 28.25
C ASN A 225 67.01 -36.11 27.49
N MET A 226 67.13 -36.39 26.17
CA MET A 226 66.02 -36.97 25.41
C MET A 226 65.90 -38.50 25.63
N THR A 227 64.66 -39.01 25.67
CA THR A 227 64.26 -40.41 25.86
C THR A 227 63.31 -40.91 24.76
N ALA A 228 63.14 -42.23 24.61
CA ALA A 228 62.18 -42.82 23.65
C ALA A 228 60.71 -42.43 23.87
N ASP A 229 60.35 -41.98 25.08
CA ASP A 229 59.00 -41.57 25.43
C ASP A 229 58.71 -40.11 25.07
N ASP A 230 59.75 -39.33 24.73
CA ASP A 230 59.61 -37.95 24.27
C ASP A 230 58.96 -37.93 22.88
N LYS A 231 57.69 -37.54 22.87
CA LYS A 231 56.85 -37.42 21.67
C LYS A 231 56.43 -35.97 21.55
N ASN A 232 56.36 -35.45 20.32
CA ASN A 232 55.68 -34.17 20.07
C ASN A 232 56.29 -32.93 20.74
N GLY A 233 57.59 -32.97 21.05
CA GLY A 233 58.37 -31.82 21.56
C GLY A 233 58.41 -31.83 23.06
N VAL A 234 57.60 -32.71 23.63
CA VAL A 234 57.36 -32.83 25.04
C VAL A 234 58.37 -33.82 25.61
N LEU A 235 59.29 -33.30 26.40
CA LEU A 235 60.14 -34.11 27.26
C LEU A 235 59.26 -34.70 28.38
N GLU A 236 59.07 -36.02 28.42
CA GLU A 236 58.32 -36.69 29.50
C GLU A 236 59.20 -36.82 30.73
N GLY A 237 59.19 -35.75 31.53
CA GLY A 237 59.97 -35.65 32.74
C GLY A 237 59.83 -34.25 33.30
N GLY A 238 58.68 -33.98 33.91
CA GLY A 238 58.54 -32.82 34.77
C GLY A 238 59.44 -32.98 35.99
N ASP A 239 60.73 -32.67 35.86
CA ASP A 239 61.62 -32.08 36.87
C ASP A 239 63.10 -32.42 36.60
N LYS A 240 63.93 -31.36 36.64
CA LYS A 240 65.40 -31.30 36.76
C LYS A 240 66.25 -31.42 35.48
N PHE A 241 66.42 -30.29 34.80
CA PHE A 241 67.79 -29.89 34.45
C PHE A 241 68.42 -29.26 35.71
N ILE A 242 69.47 -29.86 36.25
CA ILE A 242 70.28 -29.22 37.30
C ILE A 242 71.24 -28.27 36.60
N TYR A 243 70.98 -26.97 36.73
CA TYR A 243 71.95 -25.92 36.41
C TYR A 243 72.97 -25.89 37.55
N SER A 244 74.06 -26.65 37.44
CA SER A 244 75.20 -26.49 38.34
C SER A 244 76.25 -25.59 37.68
N ASP A 245 76.26 -24.34 38.14
CA ASP A 245 77.34 -23.35 38.12
C ASP A 245 77.92 -22.88 36.78
N LEU A 246 77.45 -21.70 36.35
CA LEU A 246 78.34 -20.66 35.83
C LEU A 246 78.12 -19.38 36.65
N TYR A 247 78.91 -19.30 37.74
CA TYR A 247 79.20 -18.16 38.61
C TYR A 247 78.15 -17.70 39.64
N GLY A 248 78.12 -18.40 40.79
CA GLY A 248 78.18 -17.74 42.11
C GLY A 248 76.86 -17.38 42.81
N SER A 249 76.45 -18.27 43.73
CA SER A 249 75.59 -18.05 44.90
C SER A 249 74.20 -17.44 44.70
N GLY A 250 73.15 -18.25 44.92
CA GLY A 250 71.82 -17.75 45.27
C GLY A 250 70.67 -18.59 44.73
N SER A 251 69.99 -19.26 45.65
CA SER A 251 68.70 -19.97 45.53
C SER A 251 67.74 -19.53 44.40
N SER A 252 67.24 -20.50 43.64
CA SER A 252 65.81 -20.88 43.60
C SER A 252 65.57 -21.92 42.50
N ASN A 253 64.78 -22.96 42.82
CA ASN A 253 64.20 -23.83 41.81
C ASN A 253 63.27 -22.98 40.92
N GLN A 254 63.76 -22.57 39.75
CA GLN A 254 62.89 -22.08 38.69
C GLN A 254 62.64 -23.21 37.69
N SER A 255 61.48 -23.85 37.79
CA SER A 255 60.96 -24.75 36.77
C SER A 255 60.36 -23.93 35.62
N ALA A 256 61.21 -23.25 34.83
CA ALA A 256 60.80 -22.72 33.54
C ALA A 256 60.86 -23.84 32.51
N LYS A 257 59.70 -24.22 31.97
CA LYS A 257 59.51 -25.31 31.00
C LYS A 257 60.31 -25.06 29.71
N PHE A 258 61.49 -25.68 29.59
CA PHE A 258 62.38 -25.62 28.41
C PHE A 258 61.74 -26.20 27.12
N THR A 259 60.64 -26.96 27.26
CA THR A 259 59.79 -27.44 26.16
C THR A 259 59.38 -26.31 25.21
N ASN A 260 59.02 -25.15 25.77
CA ASN A 260 58.60 -23.96 25.00
C ASN A 260 59.76 -23.19 24.36
N TYR A 261 61.02 -23.57 24.61
CA TYR A 261 62.23 -22.92 24.10
C TYR A 261 62.78 -23.66 22.89
N LEU A 262 62.78 -24.99 22.92
CA LEU A 262 63.20 -25.84 21.80
C LEU A 262 62.25 -25.69 20.59
N ASP A 263 60.95 -25.80 20.81
CA ASP A 263 59.94 -25.58 19.77
C ASP A 263 60.11 -24.19 19.15
N ARG A 264 60.37 -23.17 19.96
CA ARG A 264 60.48 -21.79 19.51
C ARG A 264 61.73 -21.53 18.67
N LEU A 265 62.87 -22.11 19.02
CA LEU A 265 64.12 -21.95 18.25
C LEU A 265 64.10 -22.75 16.95
N ILE A 266 63.56 -23.97 16.96
CA ILE A 266 63.37 -24.77 15.75
C ILE A 266 62.36 -24.10 14.81
N LEU A 267 61.22 -23.64 15.34
CA LEU A 267 60.22 -22.90 14.57
C LEU A 267 60.76 -21.57 14.03
N GLN A 268 61.59 -20.84 14.79
CA GLN A 268 62.24 -19.62 14.31
C GLN A 268 63.24 -19.91 13.19
N ALA A 269 64.11 -20.90 13.36
CA ALA A 269 65.08 -21.30 12.35
C ALA A 269 64.38 -21.80 11.07
N MET A 270 63.30 -22.56 11.21
CA MET A 270 62.52 -23.11 10.08
C MET A 270 61.64 -22.08 9.39
N ALA A 271 61.07 -21.12 10.13
CA ALA A 271 60.41 -19.96 9.57
C ALA A 271 61.39 -19.11 8.76
N GLU A 272 62.61 -18.90 9.27
CA GLU A 272 63.66 -18.18 8.54
C GLU A 272 64.13 -18.92 7.27
N ILE A 273 64.25 -20.25 7.28
CA ILE A 273 64.52 -21.05 6.07
C ILE A 273 63.41 -20.85 5.03
N THR A 274 62.16 -20.90 5.47
CA THR A 274 60.97 -20.77 4.61
C THR A 274 60.86 -19.35 4.00
N LEU A 275 61.19 -18.32 4.78
CA LEU A 275 61.11 -16.92 4.35
C LEU A 275 62.28 -16.47 3.47
N LYS A 276 63.47 -17.04 3.65
CA LYS A 276 64.70 -16.61 2.95
C LYS A 276 65.00 -17.42 1.70
N ALA A 277 64.30 -18.53 1.47
CA ALA A 277 64.45 -19.40 0.29
C ALA A 277 64.34 -18.66 -1.07
N ASN A 278 63.68 -17.49 -1.10
CA ASN A 278 63.39 -16.76 -2.33
C ASN A 278 63.77 -15.26 -2.30
N VAL A 279 64.60 -14.81 -1.33
CA VAL A 279 65.02 -13.39 -1.24
C VAL A 279 66.42 -13.17 -1.83
N PRO A 280 66.60 -12.29 -2.83
CA PRO A 280 67.92 -11.96 -3.38
C PRO A 280 68.83 -11.25 -2.38
N TYR A 281 70.11 -11.62 -2.34
CA TYR A 281 71.13 -11.12 -1.40
C TYR A 281 71.21 -9.58 -1.30
N THR A 282 71.00 -8.88 -2.42
CA THR A 282 71.13 -7.41 -2.50
C THR A 282 70.06 -6.63 -1.76
N LYS A 283 68.91 -7.23 -1.44
CA LYS A 283 67.85 -6.58 -0.63
C LYS A 283 68.11 -6.67 0.88
N TYR A 284 69.03 -7.54 1.28
CA TYR A 284 69.21 -7.93 2.67
C TYR A 284 70.03 -6.93 3.50
N THR A 285 70.85 -6.09 2.84
CA THR A 285 71.75 -5.13 3.50
C THR A 285 71.09 -3.80 3.83
N ASP A 286 70.01 -3.44 3.14
CA ASP A 286 69.41 -2.09 3.24
C ASP A 286 68.33 -1.99 4.33
N GLU A 287 67.70 -3.12 4.71
CA GLU A 287 66.56 -3.14 5.64
C GLU A 287 66.96 -3.30 7.13
N ILE A 288 68.24 -3.54 7.44
CA ILE A 288 68.75 -3.78 8.82
C ILE A 288 69.35 -2.50 9.46
N GLY A 289 69.20 -1.33 8.82
CA GLY A 289 69.66 -0.05 9.36
C GLY A 289 68.91 0.48 10.59
N ALA A 290 67.81 -0.15 11.02
CA ALA A 290 66.95 0.34 12.10
C ALA A 290 66.90 -0.62 13.29
N GLY A 291 68.04 -0.76 13.99
CA GLY A 291 68.10 -1.14 15.40
C GLY A 291 67.70 -2.57 15.77
N LEU A 292 68.51 -3.57 15.40
CA LEU A 292 68.85 -4.77 16.21
C LEU A 292 69.92 -5.63 15.47
N VAL A 293 70.89 -6.17 16.23
CA VAL A 293 71.96 -7.17 15.90
C VAL A 293 73.23 -6.67 15.19
N GLU A 294 74.38 -6.95 15.82
CA GLU A 294 75.74 -6.73 15.31
C GLU A 294 76.17 -7.90 14.39
N LEU A 295 76.66 -7.58 13.19
CA LEU A 295 77.32 -8.51 12.26
C LEU A 295 78.75 -8.76 12.75
N VAL A 296 79.03 -9.91 13.37
CA VAL A 296 80.42 -10.32 13.66
C VAL A 296 80.95 -11.13 12.48
N GLY A 297 81.77 -10.49 11.64
CA GLY A 297 82.57 -11.18 10.63
C GLY A 297 83.73 -11.93 11.29
N GLY A 298 83.68 -13.27 11.25
CA GLY A 298 84.79 -14.12 11.65
C GLY A 298 85.70 -14.41 10.45
N TYR A 299 86.98 -14.06 10.61
CA TYR A 299 88.10 -14.34 9.69
C TYR A 299 88.31 -15.86 9.52
N ASP A 300 87.88 -16.44 8.41
CA ASP A 300 88.62 -17.54 7.76
C ASP A 300 88.39 -17.53 6.23
N SER A 301 89.49 -17.50 5.48
CA SER A 301 89.56 -17.06 4.09
C SER A 301 89.21 -18.13 3.05
N ALA A 302 88.27 -19.04 3.35
CA ALA A 302 87.87 -20.09 2.38
C ALA A 302 86.37 -20.47 2.40
N SER A 303 85.53 -19.86 3.23
CA SER A 303 84.08 -20.06 3.14
C SER A 303 83.34 -18.76 3.44
N THR A 304 82.57 -18.26 2.47
CA THR A 304 81.65 -17.14 2.67
C THR A 304 80.44 -17.60 3.48
N SER A 305 80.65 -17.78 4.78
CA SER A 305 79.60 -18.14 5.74
C SER A 305 79.29 -16.93 6.60
N TYR A 306 78.07 -16.38 6.47
CA TYR A 306 77.56 -15.34 7.36
C TYR A 306 76.66 -15.97 8.42
N SER A 307 76.90 -15.69 9.70
CA SER A 307 76.13 -16.23 10.82
C SER A 307 75.34 -15.13 11.53
N LEU A 308 74.06 -15.40 11.80
CA LEU A 308 73.19 -14.54 12.61
C LEU A 308 73.35 -14.92 14.09
N PHE A 309 73.65 -13.94 14.96
CA PHE A 309 73.83 -14.15 16.40
C PHE A 309 72.55 -13.81 17.17
N VAL A 310 72.06 -14.71 18.01
CA VAL A 310 71.00 -14.42 18.99
C VAL A 310 71.60 -14.51 20.39
N ASN A 311 71.83 -13.36 21.03
CA ASN A 311 72.36 -13.28 22.40
C ASN A 311 71.19 -13.12 23.39
N PRO A 312 70.99 -14.03 24.38
CA PRO A 312 69.90 -13.92 25.34
C PRO A 312 70.11 -12.85 26.43
N ASN A 313 71.27 -12.21 26.53
CA ASN A 313 71.67 -11.43 27.71
C ASN A 313 71.24 -9.95 27.70
N SER A 314 69.99 -9.63 27.38
CA SER A 314 69.42 -8.31 27.65
C SER A 314 68.34 -8.40 28.71
N THR A 315 68.65 -7.91 29.91
CA THR A 315 67.87 -8.01 31.15
C THR A 315 66.58 -7.17 31.17
N SER A 316 66.05 -6.69 30.04
CA SER A 316 64.89 -5.79 30.06
C SER A 316 64.04 -5.74 28.77
N ALA A 317 63.78 -6.88 28.13
CA ALA A 317 62.70 -6.97 27.15
C ALA A 317 61.99 -8.34 27.26
N LYS A 318 60.92 -8.37 28.04
CA LYS A 318 59.95 -9.47 28.01
C LYS A 318 59.32 -9.53 26.61
N HIS A 319 59.45 -10.70 25.98
CA HIS A 319 58.67 -11.30 24.89
C HIS A 319 57.85 -10.34 24.00
N TYR A 320 58.15 -10.29 22.68
CA TYR A 320 57.20 -10.13 21.54
C TYR A 320 57.85 -9.64 20.21
N HIS A 321 59.13 -9.91 19.95
CA HIS A 321 59.82 -9.27 18.81
C HIS A 321 59.99 -10.10 17.52
N GLY A 322 59.51 -11.36 17.46
CA GLY A 322 59.44 -12.14 16.20
C GLY A 322 58.11 -12.01 15.45
N TYR A 323 57.02 -11.76 16.17
CA TYR A 323 55.66 -11.74 15.63
C TYR A 323 55.35 -10.46 14.80
N GLY A 324 56.00 -9.35 15.15
CA GLY A 324 55.89 -8.08 14.41
C GLY A 324 56.56 -8.11 13.03
N TYR A 325 57.70 -8.80 12.91
CA TYR A 325 58.43 -8.93 11.65
C TYR A 325 57.73 -9.90 10.67
N MET A 326 57.15 -11.00 11.18
CA MET A 326 56.29 -11.92 10.40
C MET A 326 55.05 -11.22 9.82
N ARG A 327 54.41 -10.32 10.58
CA ARG A 327 53.28 -9.52 10.06
C ARG A 327 53.70 -8.46 9.04
N TYR A 328 54.90 -7.91 9.17
CA TYR A 328 55.42 -6.90 8.23
C TYR A 328 55.85 -7.53 6.90
N LEU A 329 56.44 -8.73 6.91
CA LEU A 329 56.86 -9.44 5.70
C LEU A 329 55.74 -10.26 5.04
N ALA A 330 54.78 -10.84 5.79
CA ALA A 330 53.57 -11.44 5.22
C ALA A 330 52.71 -10.40 4.46
N LYS A 331 52.82 -9.12 4.85
CA LYS A 331 52.19 -8.00 4.15
C LYS A 331 52.96 -7.53 2.91
N ASN A 332 54.21 -7.96 2.72
CA ASN A 332 55.10 -7.43 1.69
C ASN A 332 55.74 -8.49 0.76
N TYR A 333 55.47 -9.79 0.94
CA TYR A 333 56.05 -10.87 0.12
C TYR A 333 55.08 -11.99 -0.32
N SER A 334 53.81 -11.66 -0.52
CA SER A 334 52.97 -12.37 -1.48
C SER A 334 52.35 -11.30 -2.35
N ASP A 335 52.62 -11.27 -3.66
CA ASP A 335 51.58 -10.66 -4.48
C ASP A 335 50.32 -11.54 -4.40
N GLY A 336 50.41 -12.84 -4.04
CA GLY A 336 49.25 -13.62 -3.57
C GLY A 336 48.11 -13.65 -4.61
N VAL A 337 48.46 -13.36 -5.86
CA VAL A 337 47.51 -13.18 -6.94
C VAL A 337 47.43 -14.52 -7.68
N PRO A 338 46.25 -15.17 -7.77
CA PRO A 338 46.07 -16.41 -8.52
C PRO A 338 46.43 -16.24 -10.00
N ASP A 339 46.75 -17.35 -10.68
CA ASP A 339 47.03 -17.36 -12.12
C ASP A 339 45.90 -16.70 -12.90
N GLY A 340 46.26 -15.77 -13.78
CA GLY A 340 45.30 -14.99 -14.56
C GLY A 340 44.78 -13.72 -13.87
N VAL A 341 45.27 -13.37 -12.68
CA VAL A 341 45.00 -12.07 -12.03
C VAL A 341 46.31 -11.28 -11.88
N SER A 342 46.27 -9.95 -11.89
CA SER A 342 47.46 -9.10 -11.69
C SER A 342 47.12 -7.74 -11.04
N TYR A 343 48.08 -7.14 -10.35
CA TYR A 343 47.97 -5.79 -9.81
C TYR A 343 48.49 -4.71 -10.77
N ASN A 344 47.98 -3.49 -10.63
CA ASN A 344 48.74 -2.32 -11.06
C ASN A 344 49.92 -2.03 -10.09
N ALA A 345 50.89 -1.22 -10.51
CA ALA A 345 52.06 -0.89 -9.69
C ALA A 345 51.75 -0.31 -8.30
N LYS A 346 50.53 0.25 -8.10
CA LYS A 346 50.06 0.80 -6.83
C LYS A 346 49.22 -0.18 -6.00
N LYS A 347 49.01 -1.42 -6.46
CA LYS A 347 48.16 -2.46 -5.84
C LYS A 347 46.71 -2.02 -5.52
N THR A 348 46.22 -1.05 -6.28
CA THR A 348 44.87 -0.46 -6.13
C THR A 348 43.88 -1.00 -7.16
N ILE A 349 44.38 -1.63 -8.23
CA ILE A 349 43.58 -2.21 -9.32
C ILE A 349 43.99 -3.67 -9.49
N LEU A 350 43.00 -4.57 -9.46
CA LEU A 350 43.10 -5.96 -9.90
C LEU A 350 42.61 -6.08 -11.35
N THR A 351 43.42 -6.70 -12.21
CA THR A 351 43.04 -7.05 -13.58
C THR A 351 42.96 -8.56 -13.71
N VAL A 352 41.78 -9.06 -14.11
CA VAL A 352 41.53 -10.49 -14.37
C VAL A 352 41.58 -10.73 -15.88
N THR A 353 42.34 -11.75 -16.28
CA THR A 353 42.54 -12.15 -17.67
C THR A 353 41.52 -13.21 -18.08
N ALA A 354 41.44 -13.51 -19.39
CA ALA A 354 40.47 -14.47 -19.92
C ALA A 354 40.72 -15.92 -19.46
N ASP A 355 41.91 -16.22 -18.95
CA ASP A 355 42.36 -17.57 -18.59
C ASP A 355 42.11 -17.91 -17.11
N TYR A 356 41.52 -16.99 -16.33
CA TYR A 356 41.16 -17.24 -14.93
C TYR A 356 40.00 -18.23 -14.83
N THR A 357 40.17 -19.30 -14.05
CA THR A 357 39.25 -20.46 -14.02
C THR A 357 38.46 -20.61 -12.74
N GLU A 358 38.74 -19.82 -11.70
CA GLU A 358 38.04 -19.94 -10.42
C GLU A 358 36.66 -19.25 -10.45
N ASP A 359 35.72 -19.81 -9.70
CA ASP A 359 34.33 -19.35 -9.67
C ASP A 359 34.13 -18.09 -8.81
N THR A 360 35.06 -17.78 -7.90
CA THR A 360 34.93 -16.68 -6.95
C THR A 360 36.24 -15.91 -6.76
N LEU A 361 36.13 -14.58 -6.74
CA LEU A 361 37.19 -13.63 -6.44
C LEU A 361 36.76 -12.78 -5.23
N ASP A 362 37.34 -13.02 -4.05
CA ASP A 362 37.05 -12.27 -2.83
C ASP A 362 38.16 -11.27 -2.53
N LEU A 363 37.85 -9.97 -2.52
CA LEU A 363 38.82 -8.89 -2.31
C LEU A 363 39.41 -8.89 -0.89
N ALA A 364 38.84 -9.65 0.04
CA ALA A 364 39.46 -9.90 1.34
C ALA A 364 40.76 -10.71 1.24
N ASP A 365 40.93 -11.49 0.17
CA ASP A 365 42.13 -12.32 -0.09
C ASP A 365 43.25 -11.53 -0.77
N PHE A 366 43.00 -10.27 -1.13
CA PHE A 366 43.93 -9.39 -1.84
C PHE A 366 44.38 -8.22 -0.97
N GLU A 367 45.29 -7.41 -1.51
CA GLU A 367 45.83 -6.24 -0.84
C GLU A 367 44.71 -5.31 -0.37
N SER A 368 44.77 -4.89 0.89
CA SER A 368 43.72 -4.06 1.50
C SER A 368 43.56 -2.68 0.86
N THR A 369 44.39 -2.34 -0.14
CA THR A 369 44.33 -1.10 -0.92
C THR A 369 43.59 -1.26 -2.26
N VAL A 370 43.22 -2.49 -2.62
CA VAL A 370 42.44 -2.78 -3.82
C VAL A 370 41.07 -2.13 -3.69
N LYS A 371 40.78 -1.28 -4.66
CA LYS A 371 39.50 -0.58 -4.78
C LYS A 371 38.93 -0.66 -6.19
N HIS A 372 39.63 -1.31 -7.12
CA HIS A 372 39.17 -1.49 -8.49
C HIS A 372 39.40 -2.92 -8.93
N VAL A 373 38.41 -3.52 -9.57
CA VAL A 373 38.49 -4.86 -10.18
C VAL A 373 38.03 -4.75 -11.61
N ASN A 374 38.85 -5.21 -12.53
CA ASN A 374 38.52 -5.28 -13.95
C ASN A 374 38.58 -6.73 -14.43
N ALA A 375 37.40 -7.35 -14.54
CA ALA A 375 37.20 -8.69 -15.06
C ALA A 375 36.55 -8.73 -16.45
N SER A 376 36.54 -7.59 -17.16
CA SER A 376 35.91 -7.44 -18.49
C SER A 376 36.41 -8.38 -19.59
N LYS A 377 37.54 -9.05 -19.38
CA LYS A 377 38.10 -10.05 -20.31
C LYS A 377 37.52 -11.46 -20.13
N LEU A 378 36.80 -11.71 -19.04
CA LEU A 378 36.19 -13.01 -18.77
C LEU A 378 35.00 -13.27 -19.70
N LYS A 379 34.88 -14.53 -20.12
CA LYS A 379 33.75 -15.01 -20.94
C LYS A 379 32.72 -15.80 -20.13
N ASN A 380 33.17 -16.41 -19.04
CA ASN A 380 32.32 -17.17 -18.12
C ASN A 380 31.88 -16.27 -16.96
N GLY A 381 30.81 -16.67 -16.27
CA GLY A 381 30.32 -15.95 -15.10
C GLY A 381 31.29 -16.09 -13.92
N ILE A 382 31.45 -15.02 -13.15
CA ILE A 382 32.30 -14.97 -11.95
C ILE A 382 31.53 -14.35 -10.78
N LYS A 383 31.82 -14.83 -9.56
CA LYS A 383 31.40 -14.17 -8.33
C LYS A 383 32.51 -13.25 -7.82
N ILE A 384 32.27 -11.95 -7.72
CA ILE A 384 33.23 -11.00 -7.15
C ILE A 384 32.66 -10.40 -5.86
N ILE A 385 33.43 -10.50 -4.79
CA ILE A 385 33.08 -9.96 -3.46
C ILE A 385 34.05 -8.83 -3.14
N GLY A 386 33.54 -7.63 -2.93
CA GLY A 386 34.31 -6.45 -2.55
C GLY A 386 34.65 -6.42 -1.06
N ASN A 387 35.50 -5.46 -0.69
CA ASN A 387 36.01 -5.27 0.65
C ASN A 387 35.27 -4.13 1.38
N ALA A 388 35.93 -3.44 2.31
CA ALA A 388 35.34 -2.36 3.09
C ALA A 388 35.63 -0.94 2.54
N LEU A 389 36.27 -0.86 1.38
CA LEU A 389 36.56 0.39 0.67
C LEU A 389 35.51 0.61 -0.41
N ASN A 390 35.41 1.85 -0.90
CA ASN A 390 34.65 2.21 -2.10
C ASN A 390 35.24 1.49 -3.34
N ASN A 391 34.68 0.34 -3.67
CA ASN A 391 35.11 -0.56 -4.72
C ASN A 391 34.44 -0.23 -6.05
N SER A 392 35.20 -0.25 -7.13
CA SER A 392 34.66 -0.20 -8.49
C SER A 392 34.95 -1.53 -9.18
N ILE A 393 33.90 -2.31 -9.41
CA ILE A 393 33.96 -3.70 -9.86
C ILE A 393 33.32 -3.78 -11.24
N VAL A 394 34.06 -4.34 -12.20
CA VAL A 394 33.60 -4.59 -13.56
C VAL A 394 33.67 -6.08 -13.85
N GLY A 395 32.52 -6.70 -14.12
CA GLY A 395 32.36 -8.08 -14.56
C GLY A 395 32.73 -8.30 -16.03
N GLY A 396 32.56 -9.53 -16.50
CA GLY A 396 32.89 -10.04 -17.81
C GLY A 396 31.71 -10.07 -18.79
N ALA A 397 31.70 -11.10 -19.63
CA ALA A 397 30.62 -11.38 -20.59
C ALA A 397 29.69 -12.54 -20.18
N GLY A 398 29.96 -13.15 -19.02
CA GLY A 398 29.16 -14.22 -18.44
C GLY A 398 28.04 -13.70 -17.53
N ASN A 399 27.34 -14.60 -16.83
CA ASN A 399 26.36 -14.17 -15.81
C ASN A 399 27.08 -14.00 -14.48
N ASP A 400 27.40 -12.77 -14.12
CA ASP A 400 28.24 -12.46 -12.97
C ASP A 400 27.42 -12.20 -11.70
N TYR A 401 28.04 -12.44 -10.55
CA TYR A 401 27.50 -12.08 -9.24
C TYR A 401 28.44 -11.09 -8.56
N LEU A 402 28.04 -9.82 -8.46
CA LEU A 402 28.87 -8.78 -7.86
C LEU A 402 28.29 -8.34 -6.52
N LEU A 403 29.11 -8.37 -5.48
CA LEU A 403 28.81 -7.89 -4.14
C LEU A 403 29.79 -6.78 -3.77
N GLY A 404 29.33 -5.54 -3.58
CA GLY A 404 30.19 -4.39 -3.25
C GLY A 404 30.79 -4.48 -1.85
N GLY A 405 29.96 -4.72 -0.84
CA GLY A 405 30.43 -4.93 0.54
C GLY A 405 30.12 -3.73 1.43
N LYS A 406 31.15 -3.06 1.96
CA LYS A 406 30.97 -1.76 2.63
C LYS A 406 31.69 -0.69 1.83
N GLY A 407 31.16 0.52 1.83
CA GLY A 407 31.71 1.64 1.08
C GLY A 407 30.73 2.07 0.00
N ASN A 408 31.04 3.17 -0.67
CA ASN A 408 30.25 3.65 -1.81
C ASN A 408 30.79 2.99 -3.07
N ASP A 409 30.18 1.87 -3.46
CA ASP A 409 30.68 0.99 -4.48
C ASP A 409 30.11 1.33 -5.86
N THR A 410 30.80 0.95 -6.93
CA THR A 410 30.34 1.08 -8.32
C THR A 410 30.42 -0.27 -8.99
N LEU A 411 29.27 -0.88 -9.27
CA LEU A 411 29.16 -2.25 -9.77
C LEU A 411 28.67 -2.25 -11.21
N ASN A 412 29.48 -2.77 -12.12
CA ASN A 412 29.15 -2.96 -13.52
C ASN A 412 29.23 -4.45 -13.86
N GLY A 413 28.09 -5.09 -14.11
CA GLY A 413 28.05 -6.52 -14.46
C GLY A 413 28.76 -6.85 -15.77
N GLY A 414 28.84 -5.89 -16.70
CA GLY A 414 29.32 -6.15 -18.05
C GLY A 414 28.19 -6.67 -18.92
N LYS A 415 28.49 -7.62 -19.82
CA LYS A 415 27.45 -8.27 -20.64
C LYS A 415 27.04 -9.54 -19.91
N GLY A 416 25.75 -9.85 -19.88
CA GLY A 416 25.31 -11.08 -19.23
C GLY A 416 23.93 -10.92 -18.63
N ASN A 417 23.50 -11.88 -17.84
CA ASN A 417 22.36 -11.68 -16.95
C ASN A 417 22.91 -11.65 -15.53
N ASP A 418 23.30 -10.46 -15.09
CA ASP A 418 24.12 -10.30 -13.90
C ASP A 418 23.27 -10.09 -12.64
N THR A 419 23.80 -10.47 -11.49
CA THR A 419 23.20 -10.20 -10.19
C THR A 419 24.08 -9.25 -9.41
N LEU A 420 23.57 -8.07 -9.09
CA LEU A 420 24.30 -7.00 -8.43
C LEU A 420 23.75 -6.78 -7.02
N LYS A 421 24.66 -6.59 -6.08
CA LYS A 421 24.36 -6.32 -4.68
C LYS A 421 25.32 -5.27 -4.13
N GLY A 422 24.83 -4.10 -3.79
CA GLY A 422 25.65 -2.95 -3.35
C GLY A 422 26.27 -3.21 -1.98
N GLY A 423 25.43 -3.50 -0.99
CA GLY A 423 25.85 -3.66 0.39
C GLY A 423 25.55 -2.41 1.22
N TYR A 424 26.54 -1.91 1.97
CA TYR A 424 26.40 -0.72 2.80
C TYR A 424 27.11 0.47 2.18
N GLY A 425 26.39 1.55 1.89
CA GLY A 425 26.96 2.79 1.37
C GLY A 425 26.05 3.37 0.29
N GLU A 426 26.50 4.46 -0.32
CA GLU A 426 25.83 5.03 -1.51
C GLU A 426 26.39 4.37 -2.76
N ASP A 427 25.71 3.35 -3.27
CA ASP A 427 26.22 2.51 -4.35
C ASP A 427 25.73 2.95 -5.73
N ILE A 428 26.52 2.67 -6.77
CA ILE A 428 26.20 2.96 -8.18
C ILE A 428 26.16 1.66 -8.97
N PHE A 429 24.98 1.28 -9.44
CA PHE A 429 24.79 0.13 -10.33
C PHE A 429 24.84 0.57 -11.79
N VAL A 430 25.83 0.12 -12.54
CA VAL A 430 26.02 0.47 -13.96
C VAL A 430 25.44 -0.63 -14.85
N TYR A 431 24.42 -0.29 -15.63
CA TYR A 431 23.84 -1.20 -16.61
C TYR A 431 24.49 -1.03 -17.98
N THR A 432 24.90 -2.14 -18.61
CA THR A 432 25.43 -2.11 -19.98
C THR A 432 24.60 -2.93 -20.97
N ALA A 433 24.38 -4.22 -20.74
CA ALA A 433 23.58 -5.08 -21.63
C ALA A 433 23.14 -6.39 -20.96
N GLY A 434 21.97 -6.90 -21.36
CA GLY A 434 21.45 -8.19 -20.93
C GLY A 434 20.34 -8.09 -19.89
N LYS A 435 20.13 -9.10 -19.03
CA LYS A 435 19.01 -9.17 -18.07
C LYS A 435 19.49 -9.12 -16.62
N ASP A 436 19.87 -7.94 -16.17
CA ASP A 436 20.50 -7.75 -14.88
C ASP A 436 19.48 -7.58 -13.74
N VAL A 437 19.91 -7.93 -12.53
CA VAL A 437 19.09 -7.89 -11.32
C VAL A 437 19.85 -7.24 -10.18
N ILE A 438 19.34 -6.11 -9.69
CA ILE A 438 19.81 -5.48 -8.45
C ILE A 438 18.96 -6.03 -7.29
N THR A 439 19.62 -6.53 -6.24
CA THR A 439 18.93 -7.30 -5.19
C THR A 439 18.67 -6.54 -3.89
N ASP A 440 19.41 -5.47 -3.60
CA ASP A 440 19.38 -4.76 -2.32
C ASP A 440 19.33 -3.23 -2.43
N TYR A 441 18.83 -2.70 -3.55
CA TYR A 441 18.72 -1.24 -3.78
C TYR A 441 18.10 -0.48 -2.59
N VAL A 442 18.83 0.49 -2.05
CA VAL A 442 18.47 1.38 -0.95
C VAL A 442 18.09 2.77 -1.49
N ALA A 443 16.85 3.18 -1.23
CA ALA A 443 16.32 4.43 -1.75
C ALA A 443 16.96 5.65 -1.08
N GLY A 444 17.48 6.58 -1.87
CA GLY A 444 18.12 7.81 -1.38
C GLY A 444 19.62 7.68 -1.11
N GLU A 445 20.14 6.46 -1.11
CA GLU A 445 21.58 6.17 -1.02
C GLU A 445 22.09 5.69 -2.39
N ASP A 446 21.41 4.71 -3.00
CA ASP A 446 21.86 4.09 -4.24
C ASP A 446 21.40 4.79 -5.52
N LYS A 447 22.20 4.65 -6.57
CA LYS A 447 21.95 5.17 -7.92
C LYS A 447 22.13 4.10 -8.99
N ILE A 448 21.43 4.27 -10.11
CA ILE A 448 21.56 3.40 -11.29
C ILE A 448 22.09 4.23 -12.45
N SER A 449 23.24 3.88 -13.02
CA SER A 449 23.78 4.53 -14.21
C SER A 449 23.40 3.75 -15.46
N ILE A 450 22.79 4.41 -16.45
CA ILE A 450 22.35 3.80 -17.70
C ILE A 450 22.86 4.63 -18.89
N GLY A 451 23.68 4.00 -19.74
CA GLY A 451 24.28 4.66 -20.92
C GLY A 451 23.37 4.78 -22.14
N ALA A 452 22.19 4.15 -22.13
CA ALA A 452 21.22 4.13 -23.22
C ALA A 452 19.81 4.53 -22.76
N ALA A 453 18.93 4.88 -23.70
CA ALA A 453 17.57 5.29 -23.36
C ALA A 453 16.74 4.12 -22.79
N ILE A 454 15.99 4.41 -21.72
CA ILE A 454 14.96 3.50 -21.18
C ILE A 454 13.74 3.60 -22.11
N SER A 455 13.44 2.52 -22.82
CA SER A 455 12.29 2.46 -23.73
C SER A 455 10.98 2.16 -23.02
N LYS A 456 11.05 1.46 -21.88
CA LYS A 456 9.88 1.07 -21.08
C LYS A 456 10.27 0.85 -19.62
N SER A 457 9.40 1.21 -18.69
CA SER A 457 9.49 0.82 -17.28
C SER A 457 8.19 0.11 -16.86
N THR A 458 8.27 -1.07 -16.27
CA THR A 458 7.12 -1.88 -15.82
C THR A 458 7.30 -2.35 -14.39
N ILE A 459 6.20 -2.75 -13.75
CA ILE A 459 6.20 -3.33 -12.40
C ILE A 459 5.70 -4.75 -12.48
N SER A 460 6.41 -5.68 -11.84
CA SER A 460 6.04 -7.09 -11.75
C SER A 460 6.19 -7.56 -10.30
N GLY A 461 5.06 -7.75 -9.61
CA GLY A 461 5.05 -8.00 -8.16
C GLY A 461 5.61 -6.79 -7.39
N SER A 462 6.62 -7.02 -6.54
CA SER A 462 7.34 -5.95 -5.82
C SER A 462 8.50 -5.34 -6.63
N ASN A 463 8.79 -5.83 -7.84
CA ASN A 463 9.97 -5.43 -8.61
C ASN A 463 9.67 -4.34 -9.64
N VAL A 464 10.65 -3.47 -9.89
CA VAL A 464 10.64 -2.50 -10.99
C VAL A 464 11.56 -3.01 -12.09
N ILE A 465 11.08 -3.02 -13.33
CA ILE A 465 11.82 -3.54 -14.49
C ILE A 465 11.96 -2.42 -15.52
N PHE A 466 13.20 -2.05 -15.84
CA PHE A 466 13.55 -1.13 -16.91
C PHE A 466 13.91 -1.91 -18.17
N THR A 467 13.38 -1.53 -19.33
CA THR A 467 13.78 -2.05 -20.64
C THR A 467 14.73 -1.05 -21.28
N VAL A 468 15.96 -1.48 -21.55
CA VAL A 468 17.05 -0.64 -22.06
C VAL A 468 17.66 -1.35 -23.26
N GLY A 469 17.56 -0.73 -24.45
CA GLY A 469 17.92 -1.41 -25.70
C GLY A 469 17.17 -2.72 -25.88
N SER A 470 17.90 -3.83 -26.08
CA SER A 470 17.35 -5.19 -26.20
C SER A 470 17.31 -5.98 -24.89
N GLY A 471 17.74 -5.39 -23.77
CA GLY A 471 17.83 -6.05 -22.47
C GLY A 471 16.92 -5.41 -21.41
N THR A 472 17.04 -5.90 -20.17
CA THR A 472 16.26 -5.43 -19.03
C THR A 472 17.11 -5.29 -17.77
N LEU A 473 16.84 -4.30 -16.95
CA LEU A 473 17.36 -4.18 -15.59
C LEU A 473 16.21 -4.31 -14.59
N THR A 474 16.30 -5.26 -13.66
CA THR A 474 15.31 -5.48 -12.61
C THR A 474 15.82 -4.98 -11.27
N VAL A 475 15.11 -4.07 -10.64
CA VAL A 475 15.33 -3.67 -9.25
C VAL A 475 14.38 -4.47 -8.36
N LYS A 476 14.92 -5.44 -7.62
CA LYS A 476 14.11 -6.24 -6.69
C LYS A 476 13.57 -5.37 -5.56
N ASN A 477 12.30 -5.58 -5.21
CA ASN A 477 11.61 -4.79 -4.20
C ASN A 477 11.71 -3.27 -4.45
N GLY A 478 11.80 -2.85 -5.71
CA GLY A 478 11.88 -1.45 -6.12
C GLY A 478 10.54 -0.72 -6.08
N THR A 479 9.42 -1.43 -5.98
CA THR A 479 8.09 -0.81 -6.05
C THR A 479 7.87 0.13 -4.86
N GLY A 480 7.47 1.36 -5.13
CA GLY A 480 7.26 2.41 -4.12
C GLY A 480 8.55 3.08 -3.63
N LYS A 481 9.73 2.61 -4.04
CA LYS A 481 11.01 3.28 -3.73
C LYS A 481 11.26 4.44 -4.71
N LYS A 482 11.93 5.50 -4.24
CA LYS A 482 12.54 6.52 -5.10
C LYS A 482 13.78 5.90 -5.74
N ILE A 483 13.76 5.73 -7.05
CA ILE A 483 14.89 5.21 -7.82
C ILE A 483 15.53 6.38 -8.59
N THR A 484 16.81 6.61 -8.34
CA THR A 484 17.61 7.64 -9.02
C THR A 484 18.39 7.02 -10.17
N ILE A 485 18.16 7.53 -11.38
CA ILE A 485 18.83 7.09 -12.60
C ILE A 485 19.76 8.21 -13.09
N VAL A 486 21.02 7.88 -13.34
CA VAL A 486 22.03 8.76 -13.91
C VAL A 486 22.17 8.44 -15.39
N ASP A 487 21.93 9.43 -16.25
CA ASP A 487 22.03 9.25 -17.69
C ASP A 487 23.49 9.32 -18.19
N LYS A 488 23.69 9.13 -19.50
CA LYS A 488 25.02 9.19 -20.14
C LYS A 488 25.74 10.55 -20.03
N ASN A 489 25.01 11.63 -19.72
CA ASN A 489 25.56 12.97 -19.55
C ASN A 489 25.83 13.30 -18.07
N GLY A 490 25.51 12.39 -17.15
CA GLY A 490 25.61 12.59 -15.72
C GLY A 490 24.39 13.30 -15.09
N GLU A 491 23.30 13.45 -15.83
CA GLU A 491 22.06 14.05 -15.31
C GLU A 491 21.29 13.03 -14.48
N GLU A 492 20.89 13.42 -13.27
CA GLU A 492 20.15 12.56 -12.35
C GLU A 492 18.64 12.77 -12.48
N THR A 493 17.90 11.70 -12.71
CA THR A 493 16.43 11.66 -12.68
C THR A 493 15.95 10.73 -11.58
N THR A 494 15.30 11.27 -10.56
CA THR A 494 14.68 10.48 -9.49
C THR A 494 13.18 10.32 -9.72
N LYS A 495 12.68 9.08 -9.72
CA LYS A 495 11.25 8.76 -9.85
C LYS A 495 10.82 7.67 -8.88
N THR A 496 9.58 7.74 -8.42
CA THR A 496 8.94 6.64 -7.68
C THR A 496 8.13 5.78 -8.65
N TYR A 497 8.35 4.48 -8.64
CA TYR A 497 7.64 3.52 -9.50
C TYR A 497 6.69 2.70 -8.62
N SER A 498 5.40 3.00 -8.63
CA SER A 498 4.36 2.31 -7.83
C SER A 498 3.41 1.50 -8.71
N ALA A 499 2.89 0.39 -8.17
CA ALA A 499 1.84 -0.38 -8.84
C ALA A 499 0.68 0.54 -9.24
N GLU A 500 0.08 0.30 -10.41
CA GLU A 500 -0.89 1.14 -11.13
C GLU A 500 -1.64 2.16 -10.26
N SER A 501 -1.46 3.44 -10.61
CA SER A 501 -2.08 4.58 -9.94
C SER A 501 -3.60 4.39 -9.79
N THR A 502 -4.15 4.62 -8.60
CA THR A 502 -5.61 4.74 -8.40
C THR A 502 -6.16 6.02 -9.00
N THR A 503 -5.29 6.91 -9.50
CA THR A 503 -5.64 8.19 -10.13
C THR A 503 -5.22 8.21 -11.60
N LEU A 504 -6.16 8.53 -12.48
CA LEU A 504 -5.95 8.69 -13.92
C LEU A 504 -6.09 10.18 -14.29
N THR A 505 -5.03 10.78 -14.84
CA THR A 505 -5.12 12.11 -15.47
C THR A 505 -5.39 11.95 -16.96
N VAL A 506 -6.46 12.57 -17.43
CA VAL A 506 -6.92 12.51 -18.82
C VAL A 506 -6.50 13.79 -19.55
N THR A 507 -5.97 13.64 -20.77
CA THR A 507 -5.52 14.79 -21.60
C THR A 507 -6.14 14.73 -22.99
N ASN A 508 -5.85 15.70 -23.85
CA ASN A 508 -6.37 15.74 -25.23
C ASN A 508 -5.92 14.57 -26.11
N SER A 509 -4.84 13.87 -25.75
CA SER A 509 -4.37 12.68 -26.49
C SER A 509 -5.08 11.39 -26.08
N THR A 510 -5.90 11.42 -25.02
CA THR A 510 -6.65 10.24 -24.56
C THR A 510 -7.84 9.96 -25.48
N GLU A 511 -8.06 8.69 -25.79
CA GLU A 511 -9.19 8.24 -26.61
C GLU A 511 -10.54 8.47 -25.90
N SER A 512 -11.62 8.54 -26.69
CA SER A 512 -13.00 8.69 -26.22
C SER A 512 -13.87 7.75 -27.07
N PRO A 513 -14.70 6.87 -26.47
CA PRO A 513 -14.95 6.74 -25.03
C PRO A 513 -13.76 6.16 -24.25
N LEU A 514 -13.61 6.61 -23.00
CA LEU A 514 -12.60 6.15 -22.05
C LEU A 514 -13.25 5.23 -21.00
N THR A 515 -13.01 3.93 -21.12
CA THR A 515 -13.33 2.98 -20.03
C THR A 515 -12.17 2.91 -19.05
N ILE A 516 -12.43 3.23 -17.77
CA ILE A 516 -11.37 3.26 -16.77
C ILE A 516 -11.06 1.85 -16.23
N GLY A 517 -9.77 1.57 -15.96
CA GLY A 517 -9.35 0.26 -15.47
C GLY A 517 -9.94 -0.08 -14.10
N SER A 518 -10.06 -1.37 -13.78
CA SER A 518 -10.75 -1.90 -12.58
C SER A 518 -10.16 -1.50 -11.21
N LYS A 519 -9.04 -0.77 -11.19
CA LYS A 519 -8.38 -0.27 -9.96
C LYS A 519 -8.39 1.27 -9.87
N ILE A 520 -8.82 1.97 -10.91
CA ILE A 520 -8.89 3.43 -10.92
C ILE A 520 -10.04 3.86 -10.03
N LYS A 521 -9.78 4.78 -9.11
CA LYS A 521 -10.79 5.40 -8.23
C LYS A 521 -10.94 6.89 -8.47
N VAL A 522 -9.93 7.54 -9.06
CA VAL A 522 -9.97 8.97 -9.32
C VAL A 522 -9.64 9.21 -10.79
N VAL A 523 -10.47 9.99 -11.47
CA VAL A 523 -10.28 10.36 -12.87
C VAL A 523 -10.37 11.88 -12.96
N ASN A 524 -9.35 12.51 -13.54
CA ASN A 524 -9.30 13.96 -13.68
C ASN A 524 -9.11 14.34 -15.16
N ALA A 525 -10.19 14.79 -15.80
CA ALA A 525 -10.23 15.26 -17.19
C ALA A 525 -10.27 16.78 -17.32
N THR A 526 -10.07 17.54 -16.23
CA THR A 526 -10.17 19.02 -16.22
C THR A 526 -9.22 19.72 -17.20
N LYS A 527 -8.11 19.08 -17.59
CA LYS A 527 -7.15 19.62 -18.57
C LYS A 527 -7.52 19.33 -20.03
N ARG A 528 -8.59 18.58 -20.29
CA ARG A 528 -9.05 18.26 -21.63
C ARG A 528 -9.84 19.43 -22.20
N THR A 529 -9.52 19.79 -23.44
CA THR A 529 -10.15 20.91 -24.18
C THR A 529 -11.21 20.45 -25.18
N LYS A 530 -11.44 19.14 -25.27
CA LYS A 530 -12.45 18.48 -26.10
C LYS A 530 -13.39 17.68 -25.20
N ALA A 531 -14.61 17.48 -25.65
CA ALA A 531 -15.56 16.59 -24.99
C ALA A 531 -14.97 15.18 -24.80
N ILE A 532 -15.41 14.50 -23.74
CA ILE A 532 -15.07 13.12 -23.46
C ILE A 532 -16.29 12.35 -22.97
N GLU A 533 -16.35 11.08 -23.37
CA GLU A 533 -17.18 10.08 -22.74
C GLU A 533 -16.32 9.24 -21.79
N ILE A 534 -16.67 9.20 -20.50
CA ILE A 534 -15.98 8.40 -19.47
C ILE A 534 -16.94 7.32 -18.97
N ILE A 535 -16.46 6.08 -18.95
CA ILE A 535 -17.18 4.93 -18.41
C ILE A 535 -16.42 4.43 -17.18
N GLY A 536 -17.04 4.61 -16.02
CA GLY A 536 -16.54 4.18 -14.71
C GLY A 536 -16.50 2.67 -14.53
N ASN A 537 -16.08 2.22 -13.34
CA ASN A 537 -15.92 0.81 -13.02
C ASN A 537 -16.87 0.38 -11.89
N THR A 538 -16.53 -0.66 -11.13
CA THR A 538 -17.38 -1.18 -10.03
C THR A 538 -16.96 -0.67 -8.65
N LEU A 539 -16.03 0.26 -8.58
CA LEU A 539 -15.55 0.89 -7.35
C LEU A 539 -16.22 2.25 -7.18
N ALA A 540 -16.32 2.75 -5.96
CA ALA A 540 -16.59 4.16 -5.71
C ALA A 540 -15.53 5.04 -6.39
N ASN A 541 -15.92 5.74 -7.44
CA ASN A 541 -15.10 6.57 -8.31
C ASN A 541 -15.34 8.06 -8.02
N SER A 542 -14.28 8.86 -8.09
CA SER A 542 -14.34 10.31 -8.17
C SER A 542 -13.94 10.72 -9.58
N ILE A 543 -14.92 11.13 -10.39
CA ILE A 543 -14.73 11.41 -11.81
C ILE A 543 -15.00 12.88 -12.05
N SER A 544 -14.00 13.58 -12.59
CA SER A 544 -14.13 14.98 -12.99
C SER A 544 -13.97 15.11 -14.49
N GLY A 545 -14.98 15.70 -15.14
CA GLY A 545 -15.00 16.10 -16.54
C GLY A 545 -14.07 17.27 -16.84
N GLY A 546 -14.24 17.82 -18.04
CA GLY A 546 -13.51 18.94 -18.61
C GLY A 546 -14.32 20.24 -18.61
N THR A 547 -14.12 21.05 -19.66
CA THR A 547 -14.81 22.33 -19.86
C THR A 547 -15.74 22.30 -21.08
N LYS A 548 -16.09 21.09 -21.53
CA LYS A 548 -16.88 20.79 -22.72
C LYS A 548 -17.99 19.84 -22.32
N ASN A 549 -18.99 19.71 -23.18
CA ASN A 549 -20.14 18.84 -23.00
C ASN A 549 -19.70 17.37 -22.93
N ASP A 550 -19.51 16.87 -21.73
CA ASP A 550 -19.00 15.54 -21.44
C ASP A 550 -20.14 14.56 -21.14
N ILE A 551 -19.88 13.27 -21.36
CA ILE A 551 -20.77 12.19 -20.97
C ILE A 551 -20.02 11.36 -19.93
N ILE A 552 -20.57 11.23 -18.72
CA ILE A 552 -19.90 10.50 -17.65
C ILE A 552 -20.85 9.47 -17.06
N HIS A 553 -20.40 8.22 -17.06
CA HIS A 553 -21.04 7.09 -16.40
C HIS A 553 -20.22 6.71 -15.17
N GLY A 554 -20.83 6.73 -13.98
CA GLY A 554 -20.22 6.31 -12.72
C GLY A 554 -19.93 4.82 -12.69
N GLY A 555 -20.87 4.02 -13.20
CA GLY A 555 -20.77 2.57 -13.23
C GLY A 555 -21.46 1.95 -12.00
N ALA A 556 -20.75 1.12 -11.26
CA ALA A 556 -21.28 0.59 -10.01
C ALA A 556 -20.42 1.07 -8.83
N GLY A 557 -21.03 1.23 -7.66
CA GLY A 557 -20.38 1.83 -6.50
C GLY A 557 -20.94 3.21 -6.23
N ASN A 558 -20.55 3.81 -5.10
CA ASN A 558 -21.04 5.13 -4.72
C ASN A 558 -20.10 6.19 -5.31
N ASP A 559 -20.46 6.73 -6.45
CA ASP A 559 -19.61 7.57 -7.26
C ASP A 559 -19.80 9.06 -6.92
N SER A 560 -18.79 9.87 -7.21
CA SER A 560 -18.81 11.32 -7.10
C SER A 560 -18.38 11.91 -8.44
N ILE A 561 -19.37 12.40 -9.18
CA ILE A 561 -19.23 12.80 -10.57
C ILE A 561 -19.36 14.32 -10.67
N PHE A 562 -18.36 14.96 -11.27
CA PHE A 562 -18.30 16.40 -11.49
C PHE A 562 -18.19 16.69 -12.99
N GLY A 563 -19.22 17.27 -13.61
CA GLY A 563 -19.18 17.70 -15.02
C GLY A 563 -18.25 18.90 -15.23
N ASN A 564 -18.31 19.84 -14.28
CA ASN A 564 -17.62 21.13 -14.22
C ASN A 564 -18.20 22.21 -15.13
N ALA A 565 -17.85 22.28 -16.41
CA ALA A 565 -18.36 23.31 -17.28
C ALA A 565 -18.68 22.72 -18.66
N GLY A 566 -19.80 23.11 -19.24
CA GLY A 566 -20.33 22.43 -20.42
C GLY A 566 -21.78 22.07 -20.17
N ASN A 567 -22.47 21.61 -21.20
CA ASN A 567 -23.78 20.97 -21.03
C ASN A 567 -23.54 19.47 -20.94
N ASP A 568 -23.34 18.97 -19.74
CA ASP A 568 -22.86 17.63 -19.46
C ASP A 568 -24.02 16.66 -19.27
N LYS A 569 -23.76 15.38 -19.55
CA LYS A 569 -24.68 14.28 -19.25
C LYS A 569 -24.02 13.36 -18.23
N LEU A 570 -24.52 13.39 -17.00
CA LEU A 570 -23.99 12.60 -15.89
C LEU A 570 -24.96 11.47 -15.55
N LEU A 571 -24.46 10.24 -15.52
CA LEU A 571 -25.19 9.03 -15.15
C LEU A 571 -24.47 8.40 -13.95
N GLY A 572 -25.11 8.34 -12.79
CA GLY A 572 -24.59 7.66 -11.60
C GLY A 572 -24.54 6.15 -11.79
N ASP A 573 -25.57 5.62 -12.44
CA ASP A 573 -25.78 4.20 -12.73
C ASP A 573 -26.20 3.39 -11.49
N ALA A 574 -25.31 2.70 -10.77
CA ALA A 574 -25.70 1.85 -9.63
C ALA A 574 -24.89 2.13 -8.37
N GLY A 575 -25.52 2.71 -7.36
CA GLY A 575 -24.91 3.07 -6.09
C GLY A 575 -25.60 4.29 -5.52
N ALA A 576 -25.16 4.75 -4.35
CA ALA A 576 -25.60 6.05 -3.83
C ALA A 576 -24.62 7.12 -4.31
N ASP A 577 -24.99 7.79 -5.40
CA ASP A 577 -24.07 8.63 -6.17
C ASP A 577 -24.24 10.12 -5.84
N VAL A 578 -23.19 10.90 -6.08
CA VAL A 578 -23.21 12.36 -5.98
C VAL A 578 -22.91 12.94 -7.35
N LEU A 579 -23.87 13.68 -7.93
CA LEU A 579 -23.77 14.22 -9.28
C LEU A 579 -23.81 15.75 -9.24
N ASP A 580 -22.72 16.40 -9.62
CA ASP A 580 -22.62 17.86 -9.79
C ASP A 580 -22.34 18.19 -11.25
N GLY A 581 -23.34 18.73 -11.96
CA GLY A 581 -23.19 19.17 -13.35
C GLY A 581 -22.19 20.32 -13.48
N GLY A 582 -22.16 21.22 -12.50
CA GLY A 582 -21.36 22.43 -12.55
C GLY A 582 -22.07 23.55 -13.33
N LYS A 583 -21.32 24.23 -14.21
CA LYS A 583 -21.80 25.33 -15.03
C LYS A 583 -22.28 24.82 -16.38
N GLY A 584 -23.55 25.00 -16.67
CA GLY A 584 -24.10 24.81 -18.00
C GLY A 584 -25.54 24.39 -17.93
N ASN A 585 -26.03 23.69 -18.94
CA ASN A 585 -27.37 23.11 -18.88
C ASN A 585 -27.21 21.59 -18.88
N ASP A 586 -27.13 21.03 -17.69
CA ASP A 586 -26.71 19.65 -17.49
C ASP A 586 -27.91 18.70 -17.41
N THR A 587 -27.70 17.45 -17.79
CA THR A 587 -28.67 16.36 -17.59
C THR A 587 -28.10 15.35 -16.61
N LEU A 588 -28.77 15.17 -15.49
CA LEU A 588 -28.33 14.31 -14.39
C LEU A 588 -29.30 13.13 -14.24
N THR A 589 -28.75 11.92 -14.25
CA THR A 589 -29.47 10.66 -14.06
C THR A 589 -28.83 9.90 -12.90
N GLY A 590 -29.55 9.71 -11.79
CA GLY A 590 -29.00 9.05 -10.59
C GLY A 590 -28.86 7.54 -10.82
N GLY A 591 -29.93 6.89 -11.29
CA GLY A 591 -29.97 5.46 -11.49
C GLY A 591 -30.50 4.72 -10.26
N LYS A 592 -29.81 3.66 -9.84
CA LYS A 592 -30.20 2.83 -8.69
C LYS A 592 -29.46 3.25 -7.44
N GLY A 593 -30.16 3.80 -6.48
CA GLY A 593 -29.65 4.06 -5.13
C GLY A 593 -30.39 5.23 -4.52
N ASN A 594 -29.79 5.84 -3.50
CA ASN A 594 -30.26 7.10 -2.97
C ASN A 594 -29.23 8.16 -3.35
N ASP A 595 -29.53 8.95 -4.37
CA ASP A 595 -28.55 9.81 -5.01
C ASP A 595 -28.63 11.25 -4.52
N ILE A 596 -27.54 12.00 -4.66
CA ILE A 596 -27.47 13.41 -4.34
C ILE A 596 -27.14 14.19 -5.60
N PHE A 597 -28.12 14.95 -6.09
CA PHE A 597 -27.93 15.88 -7.18
C PHE A 597 -27.50 17.24 -6.64
N VAL A 598 -26.33 17.73 -7.02
CA VAL A 598 -25.82 19.04 -6.61
C VAL A 598 -26.09 20.03 -7.74
N TYR A 599 -26.89 21.05 -7.44
CA TYR A 599 -27.14 22.15 -8.36
C TYR A 599 -26.26 23.35 -8.01
N THR A 600 -25.49 23.80 -9.00
CA THR A 600 -24.62 24.97 -8.88
C THR A 600 -25.08 26.13 -9.76
N ALA A 601 -25.22 25.96 -11.08
CA ALA A 601 -25.71 27.03 -11.96
C ALA A 601 -26.21 26.53 -13.31
N GLY A 602 -27.17 27.27 -13.89
CA GLY A 602 -27.58 27.12 -15.28
C GLY A 602 -28.98 26.53 -15.42
N LYS A 603 -29.24 25.69 -16.43
CA LYS A 603 -30.60 25.13 -16.68
C LYS A 603 -30.57 23.61 -16.69
N ASP A 604 -30.45 23.05 -15.50
CA ASP A 604 -30.21 21.63 -15.32
C ASP A 604 -31.51 20.82 -15.26
N VAL A 605 -31.40 19.55 -15.59
CA VAL A 605 -32.50 18.60 -15.61
C VAL A 605 -32.09 17.34 -14.85
N ILE A 606 -32.83 16.99 -13.80
CA ILE A 606 -32.78 15.67 -13.18
C ILE A 606 -33.83 14.80 -13.87
N SER A 607 -33.40 13.71 -14.51
CA SER A 607 -34.25 12.90 -15.38
C SER A 607 -35.08 11.82 -14.66
N ASP A 608 -34.62 11.34 -13.51
CA ASP A 608 -35.09 10.09 -12.90
C ASP A 608 -35.21 10.15 -11.37
N TYR A 609 -35.46 11.34 -10.81
CA TYR A 609 -35.59 11.53 -9.35
C TYR A 609 -36.53 10.48 -8.71
N ALA A 610 -35.98 9.69 -7.79
CA ALA A 610 -36.61 8.58 -7.10
C ALA A 610 -36.79 8.87 -5.60
N ALA A 611 -37.44 7.93 -4.90
CA ALA A 611 -37.63 8.04 -3.46
C ALA A 611 -36.31 7.74 -2.74
N GLY A 612 -35.86 8.67 -1.89
CA GLY A 612 -34.58 8.57 -1.18
C GLY A 612 -33.52 9.54 -1.71
N ASP A 613 -33.69 10.01 -2.95
CA ASP A 613 -32.81 10.99 -3.58
C ASP A 613 -32.92 12.37 -2.93
N LYS A 614 -31.85 13.13 -3.00
CA LYS A 614 -31.75 14.48 -2.45
C LYS A 614 -31.19 15.45 -3.48
N ILE A 615 -31.59 16.71 -3.36
CA ILE A 615 -31.09 17.79 -4.20
C ILE A 615 -30.39 18.81 -3.32
N LYS A 616 -29.09 18.97 -3.48
CA LYS A 616 -28.31 19.98 -2.78
C LYS A 616 -28.23 21.25 -3.61
N PHE A 617 -28.64 22.38 -3.03
CA PHE A 617 -28.50 23.68 -3.67
C PHE A 617 -27.35 24.46 -3.06
N SER A 618 -26.50 25.03 -3.91
CA SER A 618 -25.41 25.93 -3.49
C SER A 618 -25.85 27.38 -3.22
N ALA A 619 -27.13 27.69 -3.43
CA ALA A 619 -27.72 29.00 -3.20
C ALA A 619 -29.22 28.88 -2.89
N ALA A 620 -29.81 29.93 -2.33
CA ALA A 620 -31.21 29.95 -1.94
C ALA A 620 -32.18 29.79 -3.14
N ILE A 621 -33.23 29.01 -2.95
CA ILE A 621 -34.33 28.83 -3.91
C ILE A 621 -35.22 30.07 -3.88
N SER A 622 -35.24 30.83 -4.98
CA SER A 622 -36.07 32.04 -5.10
C SER A 622 -37.53 31.76 -5.44
N LYS A 623 -37.79 30.67 -6.18
CA LYS A 623 -39.12 30.27 -6.62
C LYS A 623 -39.16 28.77 -6.92
N SER A 624 -40.27 28.11 -6.62
CA SER A 624 -40.58 26.75 -7.08
C SER A 624 -41.93 26.76 -7.80
N THR A 625 -42.03 26.03 -8.91
CA THR A 625 -43.26 25.94 -9.72
C THR A 625 -43.47 24.53 -10.24
N VAL A 626 -44.71 24.11 -10.40
CA VAL A 626 -45.05 22.86 -11.11
C VAL A 626 -45.47 23.22 -12.54
N LYS A 627 -44.81 22.62 -13.54
CA LYS A 627 -45.11 22.81 -14.97
C LYS A 627 -45.39 21.45 -15.62
N GLY A 628 -46.66 21.18 -15.92
CA GLY A 628 -47.06 19.84 -16.39
C GLY A 628 -46.85 18.79 -15.29
N SER A 629 -46.04 17.77 -15.57
CA SER A 629 -45.60 16.75 -14.60
C SER A 629 -44.30 17.11 -13.88
N ASP A 630 -43.61 18.18 -14.28
CA ASP A 630 -42.29 18.54 -13.78
C ASP A 630 -42.36 19.55 -12.63
N VAL A 631 -41.35 19.53 -11.75
CA VAL A 631 -41.13 20.57 -10.74
C VAL A 631 -39.91 21.38 -11.16
N VAL A 632 -40.04 22.70 -11.19
CA VAL A 632 -38.98 23.63 -11.59
C VAL A 632 -38.63 24.55 -10.42
N PHE A 633 -37.39 24.45 -9.96
CA PHE A 633 -36.77 25.35 -8.99
C PHE A 633 -36.04 26.47 -9.72
N THR A 634 -36.17 27.71 -9.26
CA THR A 634 -35.45 28.89 -9.76
C THR A 634 -34.46 29.33 -8.70
N VAL A 635 -33.18 29.38 -9.06
CA VAL A 635 -32.08 29.66 -8.15
C VAL A 635 -31.17 30.69 -8.83
N GLY A 636 -31.14 31.91 -8.29
CA GLY A 636 -30.50 33.04 -8.97
C GLY A 636 -31.10 33.28 -10.37
N SER A 637 -30.24 33.28 -11.39
CA SER A 637 -30.64 33.40 -12.81
C SER A 637 -30.90 32.06 -13.52
N GLY A 638 -30.66 30.94 -12.85
CA GLY A 638 -30.79 29.59 -13.40
C GLY A 638 -32.02 28.85 -12.88
N THR A 639 -32.22 27.64 -13.40
CA THR A 639 -33.33 26.75 -13.02
C THR A 639 -32.89 25.30 -12.95
N LEU A 640 -33.39 24.56 -11.97
CA LEU A 640 -33.32 23.10 -11.94
C LEU A 640 -34.71 22.51 -12.20
N THR A 641 -34.81 21.64 -13.19
CA THR A 641 -36.04 20.91 -13.51
C THR A 641 -35.94 19.46 -13.03
N VAL A 642 -36.84 19.06 -12.14
CA VAL A 642 -37.02 17.66 -11.73
C VAL A 642 -38.12 17.05 -12.61
N LYS A 643 -37.73 16.15 -13.51
CA LYS A 643 -38.65 15.48 -14.41
C LYS A 643 -39.61 14.59 -13.63
N ASN A 644 -40.90 14.69 -13.97
CA ASN A 644 -41.97 13.96 -13.30
C ASN A 644 -41.94 14.13 -11.77
N GLY A 645 -41.53 15.32 -11.29
CA GLY A 645 -41.43 15.64 -9.87
C GLY A 645 -42.79 15.94 -9.21
N LYS A 646 -43.83 16.23 -9.98
CA LYS A 646 -45.16 16.60 -9.46
C LYS A 646 -45.69 15.49 -8.57
N GLY A 647 -46.10 15.83 -7.35
CA GLY A 647 -46.65 14.89 -6.37
C GLY A 647 -45.62 14.01 -5.67
N LYS A 648 -44.33 14.06 -6.04
CA LYS A 648 -43.25 13.38 -5.32
C LYS A 648 -42.84 14.20 -4.09
N LYS A 649 -42.41 13.50 -3.04
CA LYS A 649 -41.69 14.11 -1.91
C LYS A 649 -40.27 14.43 -2.40
N ILE A 650 -39.97 15.72 -2.57
CA ILE A 650 -38.64 16.17 -2.96
C ILE A 650 -37.93 16.68 -1.72
N THR A 651 -36.79 16.06 -1.40
CA THR A 651 -35.91 16.46 -0.30
C THR A 651 -34.78 17.34 -0.84
N THR A 652 -34.71 18.56 -0.34
CA THR A 652 -33.69 19.54 -0.70
C THR A 652 -32.75 19.79 0.46
N ILE A 653 -31.45 19.89 0.19
CA ILE A 653 -30.41 20.24 1.16
C ILE A 653 -29.94 21.66 0.84
N ASP A 654 -29.93 22.54 1.83
CA ASP A 654 -29.43 23.91 1.67
C ASP A 654 -27.90 24.02 1.80
N GLU A 655 -27.39 25.26 1.76
CA GLU A 655 -25.95 25.55 1.87
C GLU A 655 -25.36 25.20 3.24
N TYR A 656 -26.18 25.12 4.29
CA TYR A 656 -25.78 24.77 5.66
C TYR A 656 -25.91 23.27 5.94
N GLY A 657 -26.51 22.50 5.03
CA GLY A 657 -26.73 21.07 5.17
C GLY A 657 -28.09 20.70 5.76
N GLU A 658 -29.00 21.66 5.94
CA GLU A 658 -30.33 21.40 6.47
C GLU A 658 -31.24 20.78 5.39
N GLU A 659 -31.96 19.72 5.77
CA GLU A 659 -32.84 18.98 4.87
C GLU A 659 -34.28 19.44 5.00
N THR A 660 -34.88 19.82 3.87
CA THR A 660 -36.31 20.15 3.79
C THR A 660 -36.99 19.20 2.82
N THR A 661 -38.03 18.49 3.27
CA THR A 661 -38.84 17.63 2.41
C THR A 661 -40.19 18.26 2.14
N LYS A 662 -40.55 18.47 0.86
CA LYS A 662 -41.83 19.05 0.44
C LYS A 662 -42.42 18.25 -0.72
N THR A 663 -43.75 18.14 -0.74
CA THR A 663 -44.49 17.66 -1.91
C THR A 663 -44.92 18.85 -2.74
N TYR A 664 -44.53 18.87 -4.02
CA TYR A 664 -44.88 19.94 -4.95
C TYR A 664 -46.09 19.51 -5.78
N SER A 665 -47.25 20.08 -5.49
CA SER A 665 -48.48 19.92 -6.27
C SER A 665 -48.72 21.14 -7.17
N ALA A 666 -49.53 20.96 -8.21
CA ALA A 666 -50.03 22.13 -8.95
C ALA A 666 -50.85 22.99 -7.98
N ALA A 667 -50.74 24.32 -8.09
CA ALA A 667 -51.63 25.20 -7.35
C ALA A 667 -53.08 24.81 -7.68
N GLU A 668 -53.92 24.66 -6.66
CA GLU A 668 -55.35 24.48 -6.86
C GLU A 668 -55.86 25.71 -7.60
N SER A 669 -56.51 25.47 -8.74
CA SER A 669 -57.06 26.55 -9.55
C SER A 669 -58.20 27.22 -8.79
N THR A 670 -58.23 28.55 -8.77
CA THR A 670 -59.40 29.29 -8.28
C THR A 670 -60.53 29.32 -9.31
N THR A 671 -60.27 28.84 -10.54
CA THR A 671 -61.22 28.88 -11.65
C THR A 671 -61.29 27.52 -12.36
N LEU A 672 -62.50 27.02 -12.59
CA LEU A 672 -62.78 25.81 -13.37
C LEU A 672 -63.52 26.19 -14.66
N THR A 673 -63.04 25.68 -15.78
CA THR A 673 -63.80 25.69 -17.04
C THR A 673 -64.39 24.30 -17.24
N VAL A 674 -65.71 24.25 -17.35
CA VAL A 674 -66.47 23.01 -17.51
C VAL A 674 -66.80 22.82 -18.99
N THR A 675 -66.69 21.59 -19.48
CA THR A 675 -67.00 21.21 -20.87
C THR A 675 -67.91 19.98 -20.87
N ASP A 676 -68.42 19.55 -22.02
CA ASP A 676 -69.19 18.29 -22.15
C ASP A 676 -68.42 17.03 -21.74
N LYS A 677 -67.09 17.12 -21.58
CA LYS A 677 -66.25 16.01 -21.08
C LYS A 677 -66.13 15.97 -19.57
N THR A 678 -66.57 17.01 -18.86
CA THR A 678 -66.53 17.05 -17.40
C THR A 678 -67.57 16.08 -16.85
N GLU A 679 -67.18 15.26 -15.88
CA GLU A 679 -68.10 14.34 -15.20
C GLU A 679 -69.15 15.12 -14.39
N SER A 680 -70.33 14.53 -14.24
CA SER A 680 -71.44 15.04 -13.43
C SER A 680 -71.88 13.93 -12.48
N PRO A 681 -72.04 14.19 -11.17
CA PRO A 681 -71.96 15.50 -10.50
C PRO A 681 -70.54 16.05 -10.34
N LEU A 682 -70.41 17.37 -10.33
CA LEU A 682 -69.17 18.12 -10.11
C LEU A 682 -69.18 18.79 -8.72
N THR A 683 -68.45 18.22 -7.77
CA THR A 683 -68.14 18.92 -6.50
C THR A 683 -66.87 19.73 -6.66
N ILE A 684 -66.94 21.05 -6.44
CA ILE A 684 -65.79 21.93 -6.66
C ILE A 684 -64.81 21.89 -5.47
N GLY A 685 -63.51 22.00 -5.74
CA GLY A 685 -62.49 21.98 -4.68
C GLY A 685 -62.56 23.22 -3.78
N SER A 686 -62.10 23.10 -2.53
CA SER A 686 -62.21 24.13 -1.48
C SER A 686 -61.49 25.47 -1.72
N LYS A 687 -60.77 25.63 -2.84
CA LYS A 687 -60.16 26.90 -3.28
C LYS A 687 -60.75 27.45 -4.59
N VAL A 688 -61.65 26.72 -5.22
CA VAL A 688 -62.32 27.15 -6.45
C VAL A 688 -63.34 28.23 -6.07
N LYS A 689 -63.31 29.35 -6.77
CA LYS A 689 -64.28 30.45 -6.62
C LYS A 689 -65.06 30.73 -7.89
N VAL A 690 -64.61 30.23 -9.03
CA VAL A 690 -65.23 30.52 -10.32
C VAL A 690 -65.41 29.22 -11.07
N VAL A 691 -66.62 28.96 -11.54
CA VAL A 691 -66.98 27.80 -12.36
C VAL A 691 -67.71 28.32 -13.58
N ASN A 692 -67.20 28.01 -14.77
CA ASN A 692 -67.83 28.43 -16.02
C ASN A 692 -68.20 27.22 -16.86
N ALA A 693 -69.49 26.89 -16.89
CA ALA A 693 -70.08 25.85 -17.73
C ALA A 693 -70.86 26.39 -18.93
N ALA A 694 -70.81 27.69 -19.24
CA ALA A 694 -71.63 28.34 -20.29
C ALA A 694 -71.49 27.75 -21.70
N LYS A 695 -70.47 26.93 -21.95
CA LYS A 695 -70.25 26.23 -23.24
C LYS A 695 -70.72 24.78 -23.24
N ARG A 696 -71.15 24.25 -22.09
CA ARG A 696 -71.65 22.89 -21.94
C ARG A 696 -73.05 22.80 -22.55
N THR A 697 -73.31 21.73 -23.28
CA THR A 697 -74.56 21.50 -24.02
C THR A 697 -75.44 20.42 -23.40
N THR A 698 -74.90 19.65 -22.45
CA THR A 698 -75.60 18.64 -21.67
C THR A 698 -75.73 19.08 -20.22
N ALA A 699 -76.79 18.63 -19.54
CA ALA A 699 -77.03 18.89 -18.12
C ALA A 699 -75.78 18.64 -17.24
N ILE A 700 -75.63 19.44 -16.19
CA ILE A 700 -74.64 19.26 -15.13
C ILE A 700 -75.25 19.51 -13.75
N GLU A 701 -74.81 18.70 -12.80
CA GLU A 701 -74.99 18.95 -11.38
C GLU A 701 -73.68 19.55 -10.83
N ILE A 702 -73.75 20.76 -10.25
CA ILE A 702 -72.61 21.46 -9.64
C ILE A 702 -72.91 21.65 -8.16
N ASN A 703 -72.04 21.12 -7.31
CA ASN A 703 -72.05 21.33 -5.87
C ASN A 703 -70.90 22.29 -5.51
N GLY A 704 -71.26 23.46 -5.01
CA GLY A 704 -70.34 24.53 -4.62
C GLY A 704 -69.56 24.21 -3.34
N ASN A 705 -68.95 25.23 -2.74
CA ASN A 705 -68.16 25.09 -1.53
C ASN A 705 -68.50 26.19 -0.51
N THR A 706 -67.69 26.36 0.53
CA THR A 706 -67.97 27.34 1.60
C THR A 706 -67.40 28.74 1.32
N LEU A 707 -67.10 29.07 0.07
CA LEU A 707 -66.57 30.36 -0.36
C LEU A 707 -67.63 31.05 -1.21
N ALA A 708 -67.62 32.39 -1.26
CA ALA A 708 -68.31 33.13 -2.31
C ALA A 708 -67.87 32.67 -3.72
N ASN A 709 -68.73 31.90 -4.37
CA ASN A 709 -68.59 31.25 -5.65
C ASN A 709 -69.29 32.06 -6.75
N SER A 710 -68.71 32.04 -7.95
CA SER A 710 -69.35 32.52 -9.17
C SER A 710 -69.51 31.33 -10.10
N ILE A 711 -70.73 30.83 -10.21
CA ILE A 711 -71.06 29.59 -10.91
C ILE A 711 -71.96 29.95 -12.10
N SER A 712 -71.59 29.47 -13.28
CA SER A 712 -72.43 29.55 -14.46
C SER A 712 -72.70 28.14 -14.99
N GLY A 713 -73.98 27.82 -15.17
CA GLY A 713 -74.50 26.65 -15.86
C GLY A 713 -74.23 26.68 -17.36
N GLY A 714 -74.81 25.73 -18.06
CA GLY A 714 -74.71 25.46 -19.49
C GLY A 714 -75.96 25.90 -20.25
N LYS A 715 -76.37 25.10 -21.24
CA LYS A 715 -77.54 25.36 -22.10
C LYS A 715 -78.67 24.34 -21.92
N ALA A 716 -78.53 23.45 -20.96
CA ALA A 716 -79.47 22.39 -20.66
C ALA A 716 -79.92 22.56 -19.21
N SER A 717 -81.00 21.89 -18.83
CA SER A 717 -81.47 21.86 -17.45
C SER A 717 -80.39 21.38 -16.49
N ASP A 718 -79.83 22.31 -15.72
CA ASP A 718 -78.75 22.10 -14.79
C ASP A 718 -79.26 22.09 -13.34
N THR A 719 -78.47 21.50 -12.45
CA THR A 719 -78.71 21.56 -11.00
C THR A 719 -77.50 22.19 -10.35
N ILE A 720 -77.68 23.34 -9.71
CA ILE A 720 -76.58 24.10 -9.11
C ILE A 720 -76.93 24.40 -7.66
N ASN A 721 -76.04 24.00 -6.76
CA ASN A 721 -76.07 24.36 -5.35
C ASN A 721 -74.82 25.21 -5.06
N GLY A 722 -75.02 26.43 -4.56
CA GLY A 722 -73.96 27.40 -4.21
C GLY A 722 -73.17 26.95 -2.99
N GLY A 723 -73.88 26.48 -1.96
CA GLY A 723 -73.31 26.00 -0.73
C GLY A 723 -73.28 27.12 0.30
N ALA A 724 -72.12 27.39 0.91
CA ALA A 724 -72.07 28.45 1.91
C ALA A 724 -71.25 29.65 1.43
N GLY A 725 -71.67 30.84 1.82
CA GLY A 725 -71.09 32.11 1.42
C GLY A 725 -71.86 32.76 0.28
N ASN A 726 -71.65 34.08 0.11
CA ASN A 726 -72.40 34.88 -0.85
C ASN A 726 -72.06 34.52 -2.31
N ASP A 727 -72.93 33.75 -2.92
CA ASP A 727 -72.73 33.13 -4.22
C ASP A 727 -73.40 33.92 -5.35
N SER A 728 -72.89 33.73 -6.55
CA SER A 728 -73.45 34.30 -7.79
C SER A 728 -73.65 33.17 -8.79
N ILE A 729 -74.91 32.79 -8.97
CA ILE A 729 -75.34 31.65 -9.77
C ILE A 729 -76.07 32.14 -11.01
N LEU A 730 -75.67 31.62 -12.18
CA LEU A 730 -76.30 31.87 -13.48
C LEU A 730 -76.68 30.52 -14.09
N GLY A 731 -77.97 30.20 -14.20
CA GLY A 731 -78.45 28.98 -14.89
C GLY A 731 -78.20 29.03 -16.39
N ASN A 732 -78.52 30.19 -16.98
CA ASN A 732 -78.46 30.56 -18.40
C ASN A 732 -79.66 30.06 -19.20
N ALA A 733 -79.64 28.84 -19.74
CA ALA A 733 -80.71 28.36 -20.61
C ALA A 733 -80.98 26.90 -20.30
N GLY A 734 -82.25 26.51 -20.33
CA GLY A 734 -82.70 25.25 -19.78
C GLY A 734 -83.66 25.50 -18.64
N ASN A 735 -84.33 24.45 -18.19
CA ASN A 735 -85.17 24.52 -16.99
C ASN A 735 -84.28 24.10 -15.82
N ASP A 736 -83.71 25.07 -15.12
CA ASP A 736 -82.65 24.88 -14.14
C ASP A 736 -83.19 24.75 -12.71
N TYR A 737 -82.49 24.01 -11.86
CA TYR A 737 -82.69 23.97 -10.41
C TYR A 737 -81.51 24.66 -9.74
N LEU A 738 -81.74 25.82 -9.13
CA LEU A 738 -80.70 26.68 -8.59
C LEU A 738 -80.98 26.93 -7.09
N ASN A 739 -80.02 26.60 -6.25
CA ASN A 739 -80.09 26.77 -4.80
C ASN A 739 -78.87 27.58 -4.32
N GLY A 740 -79.12 28.65 -3.56
CA GLY A 740 -78.12 29.50 -2.90
C GLY A 740 -77.48 28.85 -1.67
N ASP A 741 -78.32 28.33 -0.76
CA ASP A 741 -78.01 27.74 0.55
C ASP A 741 -77.71 28.84 1.61
N ASP A 742 -76.54 28.84 2.28
CA ASP A 742 -76.25 29.80 3.35
C ASP A 742 -75.52 31.02 2.76
N GLY A 743 -76.08 32.22 2.76
CA GLY A 743 -75.38 33.39 2.24
C GLY A 743 -76.31 34.47 1.73
N ASN A 744 -75.77 35.65 1.43
CA ASN A 744 -76.55 36.61 0.63
C ASN A 744 -76.21 36.38 -0.84
N ASP A 745 -77.09 35.71 -1.55
CA ASP A 745 -76.83 35.15 -2.86
C ASP A 745 -77.47 35.95 -3.99
N TYR A 746 -76.89 35.83 -5.17
CA TYR A 746 -77.44 36.34 -6.41
C TYR A 746 -77.69 35.17 -7.34
N ILE A 747 -78.96 34.86 -7.60
CA ILE A 747 -79.37 33.74 -8.45
C ILE A 747 -80.16 34.28 -9.63
N ASN A 748 -79.77 33.86 -10.84
CA ASN A 748 -80.47 34.19 -12.08
C ASN A 748 -80.68 32.91 -12.90
N GLY A 749 -81.95 32.51 -13.06
CA GLY A 749 -82.38 31.33 -13.81
C GLY A 749 -81.97 31.44 -15.27
N GLY A 750 -82.47 32.48 -15.92
CA GLY A 750 -82.10 32.85 -17.27
C GLY A 750 -83.24 32.61 -18.24
N ALA A 751 -83.23 31.50 -18.96
CA ALA A 751 -84.23 31.21 -19.99
C ALA A 751 -84.69 29.75 -19.92
N GLY A 752 -85.97 29.53 -19.72
CA GLY A 752 -86.57 28.23 -19.43
C GLY A 752 -87.44 28.37 -18.19
N ASP A 753 -88.17 27.31 -17.85
CA ASP A 753 -88.98 27.31 -16.63
C ASP A 753 -88.08 26.87 -15.46
N ASP A 754 -87.61 27.83 -14.68
CA ASP A 754 -86.57 27.65 -13.67
C ASP A 754 -87.14 27.48 -12.25
N TYR A 755 -86.37 26.85 -11.38
CA TYR A 755 -86.69 26.70 -9.96
C TYR A 755 -85.53 27.25 -9.12
N LEU A 756 -85.78 28.30 -8.35
CA LEU A 756 -84.80 29.06 -7.58
C LEU A 756 -85.13 29.02 -6.08
N GLU A 757 -84.16 28.68 -5.25
CA GLU A 757 -84.22 28.73 -3.79
C GLU A 757 -83.06 29.58 -3.24
N GLY A 758 -83.35 30.61 -2.45
CA GLY A 758 -82.37 31.42 -1.72
C GLY A 758 -81.83 30.68 -0.49
N HIS A 759 -82.76 30.30 0.41
CA HIS A 759 -82.52 29.73 1.74
C HIS A 759 -82.16 30.77 2.81
N ASP A 760 -80.97 30.71 3.42
CA ASP A 760 -80.63 31.54 4.59
C ASP A 760 -79.83 32.76 4.11
N GLY A 761 -80.43 33.95 4.14
CA GLY A 761 -79.72 35.21 3.91
C GLY A 761 -80.55 36.21 3.11
N ASN A 762 -79.96 37.35 2.77
CA ASN A 762 -80.69 38.39 2.02
C ASN A 762 -80.39 38.22 0.54
N ASP A 763 -81.25 37.49 -0.16
CA ASP A 763 -81.02 37.01 -1.51
C ASP A 763 -81.61 37.90 -2.59
N TYR A 764 -81.02 37.82 -3.77
CA TYR A 764 -81.52 38.44 -4.99
C TYR A 764 -81.79 37.37 -6.04
N LEU A 765 -83.06 37.07 -6.26
CA LEU A 765 -83.53 35.98 -7.10
C LEU A 765 -84.23 36.52 -8.35
N LEU A 766 -83.72 36.17 -9.52
CA LEU A 766 -84.27 36.57 -10.82
C LEU A 766 -84.59 35.32 -11.65
N GLY A 767 -85.88 35.04 -11.88
CA GLY A 767 -86.30 33.89 -12.68
C GLY A 767 -85.79 34.00 -14.12
N GLY A 768 -86.14 35.10 -14.78
CA GLY A 768 -85.63 35.44 -16.10
C GLY A 768 -86.73 35.36 -17.14
N ALA A 769 -86.73 34.35 -17.99
CA ALA A 769 -87.74 34.18 -19.04
C ALA A 769 -88.25 32.74 -19.04
N GLY A 770 -89.54 32.55 -18.86
CA GLY A 770 -90.16 31.24 -18.63
C GLY A 770 -91.17 31.35 -17.50
N SER A 771 -91.81 30.25 -17.15
CA SER A 771 -92.67 30.20 -15.95
C SER A 771 -91.88 29.69 -14.78
N ASP A 772 -91.40 30.61 -13.94
CA ASP A 772 -90.41 30.33 -12.91
C ASP A 772 -91.04 30.10 -11.53
N TRP A 773 -90.34 29.34 -10.70
CA TRP A 773 -90.66 29.12 -9.29
C TRP A 773 -89.53 29.71 -8.45
N ILE A 774 -89.84 30.69 -7.60
CA ILE A 774 -88.84 31.45 -6.86
C ILE A 774 -89.21 31.48 -5.38
N PHE A 775 -88.31 30.97 -4.55
CA PHE A 775 -88.45 30.90 -3.10
C PHE A 775 -87.29 31.67 -2.44
N GLY A 776 -87.60 32.72 -1.69
CA GLY A 776 -86.64 33.51 -0.91
C GLY A 776 -86.05 32.69 0.23
N GLY A 777 -86.84 32.46 1.27
CA GLY A 777 -86.47 31.60 2.38
C GLY A 777 -86.53 32.33 3.71
N HIS A 778 -85.39 32.51 4.37
CA HIS A 778 -85.24 33.22 5.63
C HIS A 778 -84.48 34.53 5.38
N ASP A 779 -84.77 35.58 6.17
CA ASP A 779 -84.23 36.94 6.00
C ASP A 779 -84.84 37.68 4.79
N LYS A 780 -84.33 38.88 4.45
CA LYS A 780 -85.02 39.82 3.56
C LYS A 780 -84.59 39.64 2.11
N ASP A 781 -85.51 39.13 1.31
CA ASP A 781 -85.22 38.76 -0.06
C ASP A 781 -85.77 39.74 -1.08
N THR A 782 -85.18 39.71 -2.27
CA THR A 782 -85.68 40.44 -3.44
C THR A 782 -85.92 39.47 -4.57
N LEU A 783 -87.19 39.28 -4.94
CA LEU A 783 -87.61 38.32 -5.94
C LEU A 783 -88.16 39.05 -7.18
N TRP A 784 -87.74 38.61 -8.36
CA TRP A 784 -88.25 39.09 -9.63
C TRP A 784 -88.47 37.89 -10.57
N GLY A 785 -89.73 37.59 -10.88
CA GLY A 785 -90.11 36.54 -11.83
C GLY A 785 -89.47 36.75 -13.20
N GLY A 786 -89.77 37.90 -13.80
CA GLY A 786 -89.27 38.25 -15.12
C GLY A 786 -90.34 37.99 -16.16
N ALA A 787 -89.99 37.54 -17.35
CA ALA A 787 -90.95 37.35 -18.43
C ALA A 787 -91.58 35.95 -18.38
N GLY A 788 -92.86 35.86 -18.04
CA GLY A 788 -93.65 34.65 -18.05
C GLY A 788 -94.73 34.70 -16.98
N ASP A 789 -95.35 33.57 -16.71
CA ASP A 789 -96.30 33.46 -15.61
C ASP A 789 -95.59 32.76 -14.44
N ASP A 790 -95.16 33.54 -13.44
CA ASP A 790 -94.23 33.11 -12.39
C ASP A 790 -94.90 32.87 -11.04
N TYR A 791 -94.26 32.07 -10.19
CA TYR A 791 -94.64 31.82 -8.80
C TYR A 791 -93.53 32.31 -7.86
N LEU A 792 -93.89 33.22 -6.95
CA LEU A 792 -92.97 33.88 -6.03
C LEU A 792 -93.43 33.67 -4.59
N ASP A 793 -92.52 33.22 -3.74
CA ASP A 793 -92.70 32.98 -2.31
C ASP A 793 -91.52 33.62 -1.58
N GLY A 794 -91.76 34.68 -0.82
CA GLY A 794 -90.70 35.40 -0.10
C GLY A 794 -90.18 34.62 1.10
N GLY A 795 -91.07 33.92 1.81
CA GLY A 795 -90.76 33.23 3.05
C GLY A 795 -90.86 34.17 4.25
N GLY A 796 -89.88 34.11 5.15
CA GLY A 796 -89.90 34.90 6.39
C GLY A 796 -89.27 36.28 6.25
N ASP A 797 -89.63 37.20 7.15
CA ASP A 797 -89.13 38.58 7.18
C ASP A 797 -89.68 39.46 6.04
N ALA A 798 -89.05 40.62 5.78
CA ALA A 798 -89.65 41.68 4.97
C ALA A 798 -89.12 41.66 3.53
N ASP A 799 -89.92 41.13 2.60
CA ASP A 799 -89.48 40.85 1.23
C ASP A 799 -89.89 41.90 0.21
N ILE A 800 -89.18 41.92 -0.91
CA ILE A 800 -89.45 42.80 -2.05
C ILE A 800 -89.73 41.97 -3.29
N PHE A 801 -90.99 42.01 -3.75
CA PHE A 801 -91.39 41.44 -5.03
C PHE A 801 -91.32 42.51 -6.12
N ILE A 802 -90.60 42.26 -7.20
CA ILE A 802 -90.45 43.21 -8.31
C ILE A 802 -91.32 42.76 -9.48
N TYR A 803 -92.06 43.71 -10.06
CA TYR A 803 -92.86 43.49 -11.26
C TYR A 803 -92.66 44.63 -12.27
N LYS A 804 -92.53 44.30 -13.55
CA LYS A 804 -92.50 45.30 -14.63
C LYS A 804 -93.61 45.09 -15.66
N PRO A 805 -94.22 46.15 -16.22
CA PRO A 805 -95.32 46.02 -17.16
C PRO A 805 -94.99 45.19 -18.41
N GLY A 806 -95.85 44.19 -18.66
CA GLY A 806 -95.76 43.30 -19.83
C GLY A 806 -94.94 42.04 -19.61
N GLU A 807 -94.60 41.71 -18.36
CA GLU A 807 -93.85 40.51 -17.99
C GLU A 807 -94.72 39.25 -17.94
N GLY A 808 -95.99 39.34 -17.56
CA GLY A 808 -96.93 38.22 -17.62
C GLY A 808 -97.96 38.27 -16.50
N THR A 809 -98.37 37.12 -15.99
CA THR A 809 -99.24 36.99 -14.82
C THR A 809 -98.50 36.27 -13.69
N ASP A 810 -98.04 37.03 -12.71
CA ASP A 810 -97.22 36.50 -11.63
C ASP A 810 -98.10 36.24 -10.41
N THR A 811 -97.82 35.17 -9.68
CA THR A 811 -98.52 34.79 -8.44
C THR A 811 -97.57 34.91 -7.26
N ILE A 812 -97.91 35.74 -6.28
CA ILE A 812 -97.20 35.89 -5.00
C ILE A 812 -97.95 35.05 -3.96
N LEU A 813 -97.32 34.01 -3.43
CA LEU A 813 -97.90 33.06 -2.49
C LEU A 813 -97.75 33.51 -1.03
N ASP A 814 -96.64 34.14 -0.71
CA ASP A 814 -96.32 34.57 0.66
C ASP A 814 -96.32 36.09 0.73
N TYR A 815 -97.47 36.65 1.15
CA TYR A 815 -97.60 38.08 1.43
C TYR A 815 -98.24 38.23 2.82
N TYR A 816 -97.41 38.38 3.85
CA TYR A 816 -97.86 38.60 5.22
C TYR A 816 -97.58 40.05 5.63
N GLU A 817 -98.65 40.80 5.90
CA GLU A 817 -98.56 42.19 6.34
C GLU A 817 -97.75 42.36 7.64
N SER A 818 -97.69 41.34 8.49
CA SER A 818 -96.91 41.37 9.73
C SER A 818 -95.40 41.42 9.49
N ASP A 819 -94.94 40.97 8.33
CA ASP A 819 -93.53 40.69 8.09
C ASP A 819 -92.87 41.86 7.35
N GLY A 820 -93.67 42.63 6.59
CA GLY A 820 -93.29 43.94 6.05
C GLY A 820 -93.13 43.98 4.53
N ASP A 821 -93.69 43.00 3.84
CA ASP A 821 -93.53 42.77 2.40
C ASP A 821 -93.98 43.94 1.52
N MET A 822 -93.30 44.09 0.39
CA MET A 822 -93.55 45.15 -0.56
C MET A 822 -93.59 44.64 -2.00
N LEU A 823 -94.65 44.99 -2.73
CA LEU A 823 -94.66 44.90 -4.18
C LEU A 823 -94.07 46.19 -4.80
N LYS A 824 -92.99 46.05 -5.54
CA LYS A 824 -92.35 47.12 -6.31
C LYS A 824 -92.73 47.03 -7.78
N ILE A 825 -93.61 47.92 -8.21
CA ILE A 825 -94.03 48.03 -9.63
C ILE A 825 -93.13 49.05 -10.33
N LEU A 826 -92.37 48.59 -11.32
CA LEU A 826 -91.52 49.41 -12.18
C LEU A 826 -92.32 50.03 -13.33
N LYS A 827 -91.76 51.06 -13.96
CA LYS A 827 -92.22 51.56 -15.26
C LYS A 827 -91.70 50.67 -16.38
N LYS A 828 -92.29 50.81 -17.57
CA LYS A 828 -91.88 50.04 -18.75
C LYS A 828 -90.39 50.22 -19.14
N ASP A 829 -89.80 51.36 -18.81
CA ASP A 829 -88.36 51.62 -19.01
C ASP A 829 -87.46 51.04 -17.90
N GLY A 830 -88.04 50.40 -16.88
CA GLY A 830 -87.34 49.83 -15.74
C GLY A 830 -87.11 50.80 -14.57
N SER A 831 -87.49 52.08 -14.70
CA SER A 831 -87.39 53.04 -13.59
C SER A 831 -88.51 52.85 -12.56
N GLU A 832 -88.31 53.31 -11.34
CA GLU A 832 -89.32 53.20 -10.26
C GLU A 832 -90.58 54.04 -10.51
N GLY A 833 -91.69 53.64 -9.87
CA GLY A 833 -92.95 54.38 -9.86
C GLY A 833 -93.93 53.96 -10.95
N GLY A 834 -93.99 52.67 -11.27
CA GLY A 834 -95.11 52.09 -12.01
C GLY A 834 -96.41 52.10 -11.19
N THR A 835 -97.54 51.84 -11.85
CA THR A 835 -98.88 51.90 -11.24
C THR A 835 -99.74 50.73 -11.71
N PHE A 836 -100.84 50.45 -11.01
CA PHE A 836 -101.89 49.52 -11.46
C PHE A 836 -103.13 50.29 -11.94
N SER A 837 -103.92 49.70 -12.84
CA SER A 837 -105.12 50.31 -13.44
C SER A 837 -106.43 49.79 -12.85
N ASP A 838 -106.42 48.57 -12.30
CA ASP A 838 -107.57 47.99 -11.59
C ASP A 838 -107.10 46.98 -10.56
N SER A 839 -107.95 46.72 -9.56
CA SER A 839 -107.78 45.69 -8.54
C SER A 839 -109.12 45.00 -8.28
N GLY A 840 -109.10 43.71 -7.98
CA GLY A 840 -110.31 42.95 -7.65
C GLY A 840 -110.02 41.55 -7.13
N PHE A 841 -110.98 40.97 -6.41
CA PHE A 841 -110.88 39.58 -5.95
C PHE A 841 -111.50 38.61 -6.96
N VAL A 842 -110.79 37.52 -7.23
CA VAL A 842 -111.27 36.37 -7.99
C VAL A 842 -110.89 35.12 -7.23
N ASP A 843 -111.87 34.28 -6.88
CA ASP A 843 -111.66 33.03 -6.13
C ASP A 843 -110.81 33.19 -4.85
N ASN A 844 -111.09 34.24 -4.06
CA ASN A 844 -110.38 34.64 -2.83
C ASN A 844 -108.92 35.13 -3.04
N LYS A 845 -108.48 35.34 -4.28
CA LYS A 845 -107.17 35.90 -4.60
C LYS A 845 -107.31 37.36 -5.01
N LEU A 846 -106.45 38.24 -4.50
CA LEU A 846 -106.42 39.63 -4.96
C LEU A 846 -105.64 39.70 -6.27
N THR A 847 -106.26 40.24 -7.32
CA THR A 847 -105.62 40.45 -8.62
C THR A 847 -105.42 41.95 -8.88
N LEU A 848 -104.19 42.35 -9.19
CA LEU A 848 -103.84 43.67 -9.70
C LEU A 848 -103.63 43.61 -11.21
N THR A 849 -104.30 44.49 -11.95
CA THR A 849 -104.03 44.70 -13.38
C THR A 849 -103.04 45.85 -13.53
N ILE A 850 -101.85 45.58 -14.07
CA ILE A 850 -100.74 46.55 -14.07
C ILE A 850 -100.85 47.53 -15.25
N SER A 851 -100.63 48.81 -14.98
CA SER A 851 -100.66 49.86 -16.01
C SER A 851 -99.50 49.66 -16.99
N GLY A 852 -99.83 49.31 -18.23
CA GLY A 852 -98.85 48.98 -19.27
C GLY A 852 -98.82 47.51 -19.66
N GLY A 853 -99.56 46.64 -18.96
CA GLY A 853 -99.80 45.24 -19.33
C GLY A 853 -99.40 44.24 -18.24
N GLY A 854 -100.10 43.11 -18.21
CA GLY A 854 -99.87 42.01 -17.26
C GLY A 854 -100.63 42.14 -15.94
N LYS A 855 -100.42 41.17 -15.05
CA LYS A 855 -101.14 41.03 -13.78
C LYS A 855 -100.23 40.53 -12.67
N VAL A 856 -100.56 40.89 -11.44
CA VAL A 856 -100.01 40.27 -10.22
C VAL A 856 -101.19 39.72 -9.42
N ILE A 857 -101.11 38.46 -9.02
CA ILE A 857 -102.09 37.76 -8.21
C ILE A 857 -101.47 37.48 -6.85
N PHE A 858 -102.12 37.91 -5.78
CA PHE A 858 -101.76 37.52 -4.41
C PHE A 858 -102.60 36.32 -4.00
N ASP A 859 -101.94 35.19 -3.71
CA ASP A 859 -102.51 33.86 -3.48
C ASP A 859 -102.02 33.25 -2.15
N GLY A 860 -102.21 34.00 -1.06
CA GLY A 860 -101.95 33.59 0.31
C GLY A 860 -101.98 34.81 1.24
N GLY A 861 -102.48 34.64 2.48
CA GLY A 861 -102.55 35.71 3.50
C GLY A 861 -103.94 36.32 3.76
N TYR A 862 -104.03 37.11 4.84
CA TYR A 862 -105.14 38.03 5.10
C TYR A 862 -104.75 39.43 4.60
N PHE A 863 -105.35 39.87 3.49
CA PHE A 863 -105.03 41.16 2.88
C PHE A 863 -105.80 42.29 3.57
N GLU A 864 -105.33 42.79 4.71
CA GLU A 864 -105.87 44.05 5.27
C GLU A 864 -105.21 45.25 4.58
N ASN A 865 -103.88 45.27 4.50
CA ASN A 865 -103.12 46.26 3.76
C ASN A 865 -102.05 45.64 2.84
N ILE A 866 -101.75 46.35 1.76
CA ILE A 866 -100.68 46.00 0.82
C ILE A 866 -99.79 47.22 0.59
N ASN A 867 -98.49 47.03 0.74
CA ASN A 867 -97.48 48.01 0.44
C ASN A 867 -97.06 47.89 -1.03
N ILE A 868 -97.36 48.92 -1.81
CA ILE A 868 -97.00 49.00 -3.23
C ILE A 868 -96.14 50.24 -3.43
N ASN A 869 -94.90 50.07 -3.88
CA ASN A 869 -93.94 51.17 -4.09
C ASN A 869 -93.75 52.08 -2.86
N GLY A 870 -93.81 51.52 -1.65
CA GLY A 870 -93.68 52.27 -0.39
C GLY A 870 -94.96 52.97 0.08
N GLU A 871 -96.09 52.75 -0.61
CA GLU A 871 -97.40 53.32 -0.29
C GLU A 871 -98.35 52.21 0.19
N THR A 872 -99.09 52.46 1.26
CA THR A 872 -100.03 51.49 1.85
C THR A 872 -101.42 51.63 1.21
N TYR A 873 -101.98 50.50 0.78
CA TYR A 873 -103.33 50.38 0.24
C TYR A 873 -104.15 49.45 1.13
N THR A 874 -105.33 49.87 1.55
CA THR A 874 -106.26 49.03 2.34
C THR A 874 -107.24 48.32 1.42
N VAL A 875 -107.56 47.07 1.73
CA VAL A 875 -108.64 46.33 1.04
C VAL A 875 -110.01 46.79 1.58
N SER A 876 -110.83 47.36 0.72
CA SER A 876 -112.20 47.80 1.01
C SER A 876 -113.11 47.48 -0.18
N ASP A 877 -114.27 46.86 0.09
CA ASP A 877 -115.24 46.43 -0.94
C ASP A 877 -114.58 45.62 -2.09
N GLU A 878 -113.72 44.66 -1.75
CA GLU A 878 -112.99 43.81 -2.69
C GLU A 878 -112.07 44.59 -3.66
N LYS A 879 -111.65 45.82 -3.30
CA LYS A 879 -110.69 46.64 -4.06
C LYS A 879 -109.65 47.28 -3.16
N LEU A 880 -108.52 47.68 -3.76
CA LEU A 880 -107.50 48.47 -3.07
C LEU A 880 -107.84 49.97 -3.09
N VAL A 881 -107.80 50.59 -1.91
CA VAL A 881 -107.95 52.04 -1.71
C VAL A 881 -106.68 52.57 -1.05
N LYS A 882 -106.04 53.57 -1.66
CA LYS A 882 -104.84 54.21 -1.10
C LYS A 882 -105.17 54.89 0.24
N GLN A 883 -104.36 54.65 1.28
CA GLN A 883 -104.49 55.35 2.57
C GLN A 883 -104.12 56.84 2.49
#